data_AF-A0A442UHZ7-F1
#
_entry.id   AF-A0A442UHZ7-F1
#
_cell.length_a   1.000
_cell.length_b   1.000
_cell.length_c   1.000
_cell.angle_alpha   90.00
_cell.angle_beta   90.00
_cell.angle_gamma   90.00
#
_symmetry.space_group_name_H-M   'P 1'
#
loop_
_entity.id
_entity.type
_entity.pdbx_description
1 polymer ?
#
loop_
_entity_poly.entity_id
_entity_poly.type
_entity_poly.pdbx_seq_one_letter_code
_entity_poly.pdbx_strand_id
1 'polypeptide(L)'
;MHARTDATAPGQDDLFTEEVSLLLPARMAVEGRVLGSTTRQQAEPSIQAICRLKPFTVRRVGGFETTLSNGQTLIILSGKTATKLHADLILLIPDAQHPKEIKEALERGEGRWLRPTPLNPALLSVPDITTRLAAVTMSWDDAFHLREGRAAMDGRPAVPGLRRPQIGALHAALAHATRSTEPATIVMPTGTGKTETMLALNARQQFDRLLVVVPTDALREQIAVKFETFGVLKSQACLDTSADYPVVTRLAHIPSSIAEVNQIFDTANVIVTTMHIAGRADPQVQEHMAARAAALFIDEAHHIGARTWSEFRSLFVDRKPPIPIVQFTATPFREDGRRVDGEFIYTYPLKKAQEEGYFKPIRFEAVFGLDRPDADLAIAEKLGAVLAEDLAAGLNHLAMARCSTIERAKLLHRLYTATYPEHRPVIVHSQQPLRERRENLAELRRFESRIIVCVDMLGEGFDLPELKIAALHDHHKSIAVTIQFVGRFTRQDPTLGDATVIANTGIDDIDRSLAKLYAEDADWNALVEALSSAKIERQVRRAEMFKGFTGDLDDIPLQTLEPKMNAVVYRTSCESWDPFQAEDLYDPGSYLGMKINPHQRVAIFATRVEEQARWTTAQHAINVTWHLHMLHWDQTSGLLYISSSAKEPFDRLAKAVCGDTARRIEGEDVFRSLHGFKRLILRNLGLTHRQGRGVRYSMYMGVDVADGLDSAKSQSRIKNNIFATGFLDGAPASRGCSAKGKFWSISKVRDLTDWVDWCQDVGRAVNDPGITTDGVFKSAMRPRQISDRPAVPPVAIHWPESLLMQIEDRIEITFGDKPVLFTECDIELLDNARTGPLRFAVRSDDQSAEFEIVFANGGARYPQSNGPKATIKVGSKIQTLSESFADDAPQIDFGDGSLLIYSHLYALPEGEMVQPYPPEKIEVWDWSKTNIRAEAQGVEKRVDSVQRLVIETLLADTEPYDVIFDDDGKGEIADVVALRITDSVVSVTLFHCKYSSAAAPGARLDDLYEVCGQAQKSARWRDRPNRMLQHMLKREQMRRDRGLSSRIERGSAAMIKKLKAGWQDHRFEYDVRIVQPGLSRQAIGEEGLHLLAGVETYLLETRAMRLRIIGSN
;
A
#
# COMPACT_ATOMS: atom_id res chain seq x y z
N MET A 1 -9.99 -0.92 81.97
CA MET A 1 -9.09 -0.49 83.07
C MET A 1 -7.74 -1.18 82.88
N HIS A 2 -6.82 -0.54 82.17
CA HIS A 2 -5.40 -0.44 82.52
C HIS A 2 -4.77 0.59 81.60
N ALA A 3 -3.95 1.43 82.20
CA ALA A 3 -3.67 2.80 81.79
C ALA A 3 -2.63 2.90 80.67
N ARG A 4 -2.70 4.02 79.95
CA ARG A 4 -1.61 4.60 79.17
C ARG A 4 -0.35 4.69 80.02
N THR A 5 0.79 4.23 79.50
CA THR A 5 2.12 4.59 79.98
C THR A 5 3.03 4.90 78.80
N ASP A 6 3.47 6.16 78.83
CA ASP A 6 4.71 6.75 78.32
C ASP A 6 4.98 6.81 76.82
N ALA A 7 4.80 8.04 76.31
CA ALA A 7 5.61 8.60 75.25
C ALA A 7 7.08 8.50 75.66
N THR A 8 7.83 7.62 74.99
CA THR A 8 9.28 7.67 75.01
C THR A 8 9.74 8.94 74.31
N ALA A 9 10.47 9.78 75.04
CA ALA A 9 11.23 10.88 74.47
C ALA A 9 12.11 10.37 73.31
N PRO A 10 12.34 11.16 72.24
CA PRO A 10 13.29 10.77 71.21
C PRO A 10 14.65 10.60 71.89
N GLY A 11 15.16 9.37 71.91
CA GLY A 11 16.50 9.09 72.43
C GLY A 11 17.52 9.97 71.70
N GLN A 12 18.55 10.41 72.41
CA GLN A 12 19.65 11.21 71.86
C GLN A 12 20.37 10.56 70.65
N ASP A 13 20.04 9.32 70.28
CA ASP A 13 20.49 8.63 69.07
C ASP A 13 19.69 8.97 67.80
N ASP A 14 18.55 9.67 67.88
CA ASP A 14 17.70 9.96 66.71
C ASP A 14 18.21 11.12 65.82
N LEU A 15 19.25 11.86 66.25
CA LEU A 15 19.86 12.96 65.50
C LEU A 15 20.85 12.51 64.41
N PHE A 16 21.26 11.23 64.41
CA PHE A 16 22.26 10.67 63.50
C PHE A 16 21.75 9.54 62.60
N THR A 17 20.45 9.22 62.65
CA THR A 17 19.86 8.20 61.75
C THR A 17 19.60 8.84 60.39
N GLU A 18 20.41 8.46 59.39
CA GLU A 18 20.32 8.98 58.02
C GLU A 18 18.92 8.71 57.42
N GLU A 19 18.27 9.75 56.89
CA GLU A 19 17.05 9.60 56.12
C GLU A 19 17.38 9.03 54.74
N VAL A 20 16.75 7.91 54.41
CA VAL A 20 16.94 7.24 53.13
C VAL A 20 15.62 7.13 52.39
N SER A 21 15.61 7.57 51.14
CA SER A 21 14.48 7.35 50.23
C SER A 21 14.55 5.93 49.68
N LEU A 22 13.55 5.11 50.01
CA LEU A 22 13.44 3.71 49.59
C LEU A 22 12.28 3.55 48.61
N LEU A 23 12.54 2.87 47.49
CA LEU A 23 11.50 2.42 46.57
C LEU A 23 10.94 1.07 47.04
N LEU A 24 9.87 1.11 47.83
CA LEU A 24 9.25 -0.13 48.33
C LEU A 24 8.56 -0.88 47.18
N PRO A 25 8.77 -2.20 47.03
CA PRO A 25 8.17 -2.97 45.93
C PRO A 25 6.64 -3.02 46.04
N ALA A 26 5.96 -3.20 44.91
CA ALA A 26 4.50 -3.40 44.89
C ALA A 26 4.08 -4.60 45.77
N ARG A 27 2.92 -4.50 46.42
CA ARG A 27 2.36 -5.57 47.25
C ARG A 27 1.31 -6.33 46.47
N MET A 28 1.36 -7.66 46.55
CA MET A 28 0.40 -8.53 45.88
C MET A 28 -0.67 -8.99 46.86
N ALA A 29 -1.94 -8.93 46.47
CA ALA A 29 -3.05 -9.55 47.18
C ALA A 29 -3.12 -11.05 46.88
N VAL A 30 -2.90 -11.41 45.61
CA VAL A 30 -2.90 -12.78 45.09
C VAL A 30 -1.63 -12.97 44.30
N GLU A 31 -0.91 -14.06 44.54
CA GLU A 31 0.25 -14.46 43.76
C GLU A 31 0.42 -15.98 43.83
N GLY A 32 0.41 -16.64 42.68
CA GLY A 32 0.74 -18.06 42.58
C GLY A 32 0.57 -18.58 41.17
N ARG A 33 0.45 -19.92 41.06
CA ARG A 33 0.23 -20.59 39.78
C ARG A 33 -0.97 -21.53 39.85
N VAL A 34 -1.84 -21.43 38.86
CA VAL A 34 -2.95 -22.36 38.62
C VAL A 34 -2.60 -23.15 37.35
N LEU A 35 -2.39 -24.47 37.49
CA LEU A 35 -2.00 -25.35 36.37
C LEU A 35 -0.82 -24.81 35.55
N GLY A 36 0.22 -24.31 36.24
CA GLY A 36 1.41 -23.74 35.62
C GLY A 36 1.26 -22.31 35.09
N SER A 37 0.03 -21.80 34.98
CA SER A 37 -0.26 -20.41 34.57
C SER A 37 -0.17 -19.46 35.76
N THR A 38 0.46 -18.30 35.57
CA THR A 38 0.70 -17.34 36.68
C THR A 38 -0.52 -16.48 36.90
N THR A 39 -1.02 -16.44 38.14
CA THR A 39 -2.21 -15.68 38.52
C THR A 39 -1.84 -14.69 39.61
N ARG A 40 -2.15 -13.41 39.38
CA ARG A 40 -1.67 -12.29 40.19
C ARG A 40 -2.74 -11.21 40.34
N GLN A 41 -2.69 -10.53 41.47
CA GLN A 41 -3.50 -9.34 41.75
C GLN A 41 -2.68 -8.37 42.59
N GLN A 42 -2.56 -7.13 42.14
CA GLN A 42 -1.93 -6.08 42.93
C GLN A 42 -2.86 -5.67 44.08
N ALA A 43 -2.30 -5.53 45.28
CA ALA A 43 -2.96 -4.86 46.41
C ALA A 43 -2.58 -3.37 46.39
N GLU A 44 -1.28 -3.10 46.37
CA GLU A 44 -0.75 -1.74 46.42
C GLU A 44 0.41 -1.56 45.44
N PRO A 45 0.51 -0.40 44.77
CA PRO A 45 1.62 -0.09 43.89
C PRO A 45 2.93 0.07 44.66
N SER A 46 4.06 0.06 43.94
CA SER A 46 5.32 0.49 44.51
C SER A 46 5.24 1.94 44.99
N ILE A 47 5.88 2.25 46.10
CA ILE A 47 5.85 3.57 46.71
C ILE A 47 7.25 4.01 47.10
N GLN A 48 7.56 5.28 46.80
CA GLN A 48 8.76 5.91 47.30
C GLN A 48 8.48 6.41 48.72
N ALA A 49 9.15 5.84 49.70
CA ALA A 49 8.98 6.16 51.12
C ALA A 49 10.28 6.76 51.66
N ILE A 50 10.17 7.87 52.38
CA ILE A 50 11.29 8.42 53.16
C ILE A 50 11.28 7.68 54.50
N CYS A 51 12.35 6.92 54.75
CA CYS A 51 12.46 6.04 55.89
C CYS A 51 13.67 6.44 56.75
N ARG A 52 13.52 6.36 58.08
CA ARG A 52 14.63 6.44 59.03
C ARG A 52 14.93 5.04 59.52
N LEU A 53 15.94 4.42 58.91
CA LEU A 53 16.26 3.02 59.16
C LEU A 53 17.03 2.85 60.47
N LYS A 54 16.37 2.28 61.47
CA LYS A 54 17.00 1.96 62.77
C LYS A 54 17.49 0.51 62.75
N PRO A 55 18.79 0.25 62.97
CA PRO A 55 19.27 -1.12 63.07
C PRO A 55 18.67 -1.79 64.30
N PHE A 56 18.24 -3.04 64.17
CA PHE A 56 17.77 -3.85 65.29
C PHE A 56 18.42 -5.23 65.28
N THR A 57 18.43 -5.90 66.43
CA THR A 57 18.85 -7.31 66.54
C THR A 57 17.95 -8.05 67.52
N VAL A 58 17.25 -9.07 67.04
CA VAL A 58 16.37 -9.91 67.85
C VAL A 58 16.72 -11.38 67.63
N ARG A 59 17.07 -12.11 68.71
CA ARG A 59 17.39 -13.55 68.67
C ARG A 59 18.37 -13.95 67.56
N ARG A 60 19.47 -13.19 67.40
CA ARG A 60 20.51 -13.35 66.36
C ARG A 60 20.07 -13.04 64.91
N VAL A 61 18.91 -12.43 64.73
CA VAL A 61 18.47 -11.86 63.45
C VAL A 61 18.72 -10.36 63.50
N GLY A 62 19.63 -9.87 62.67
CA GLY A 62 19.88 -8.44 62.47
C GLY A 62 19.13 -7.91 61.26
N GLY A 63 18.74 -6.65 61.29
CA GLY A 63 18.07 -5.97 60.20
C GLY A 63 17.83 -4.50 60.50
N PHE A 64 16.95 -3.87 59.73
CA PHE A 64 16.52 -2.49 59.95
C PHE A 64 15.02 -2.42 60.19
N GLU A 65 14.58 -1.53 61.06
CA GLU A 65 13.17 -1.22 61.29
C GLU A 65 12.90 0.26 61.05
N THR A 66 11.68 0.56 60.59
CA THR A 66 11.19 1.92 60.41
C THR A 66 9.67 1.94 60.53
N THR A 67 9.11 3.10 60.85
CA THR A 67 7.65 3.36 60.76
C THR A 67 7.37 4.15 59.49
N LEU A 68 6.45 3.67 58.66
CA LEU A 68 6.01 4.36 57.45
C LEU A 68 5.06 5.51 57.78
N SER A 69 4.86 6.43 56.85
CA SER A 69 3.98 7.60 57.01
C SER A 69 2.52 7.25 57.30
N ASN A 70 2.07 6.05 56.93
CA ASN A 70 0.74 5.52 57.22
C ASN A 70 0.65 4.84 58.61
N GLY A 71 1.70 4.90 59.42
CA GLY A 71 1.78 4.30 60.76
C GLY A 71 2.16 2.83 60.80
N GLN A 72 2.33 2.16 59.65
CA GLN A 72 2.74 0.75 59.61
C GLN A 72 4.20 0.57 59.98
N THR A 73 4.49 -0.49 60.72
CA THR A 73 5.85 -0.91 61.07
C THR A 73 6.45 -1.77 59.95
N LEU A 74 7.62 -1.39 59.44
CA LEU A 74 8.36 -2.09 58.40
C LEU A 74 9.67 -2.64 58.96
N ILE A 75 9.89 -3.94 58.79
CA ILE A 75 11.18 -4.60 59.05
C ILE A 75 11.84 -5.00 57.71
N ILE A 76 13.11 -4.68 57.56
CA ILE A 76 13.97 -5.06 56.43
C ILE A 76 15.02 -6.08 56.94
N LEU A 77 15.08 -7.24 56.31
CA LEU A 77 15.98 -8.34 56.65
C LEU A 77 17.02 -8.57 55.56
N SER A 78 18.26 -8.85 55.95
CA SER A 78 19.35 -9.26 55.05
C SER A 78 19.34 -10.76 54.71
N GLY A 79 18.55 -11.56 55.43
CA GLY A 79 18.46 -13.01 55.25
C GLY A 79 17.12 -13.60 55.72
N LYS A 80 16.76 -14.77 55.19
CA LYS A 80 15.56 -15.49 55.64
C LYS A 80 15.70 -15.90 57.10
N THR A 81 14.62 -15.78 57.86
CA THR A 81 14.60 -16.21 59.27
C THR A 81 13.33 -16.96 59.61
N ALA A 82 13.46 -17.97 60.48
CA ALA A 82 12.32 -18.63 61.12
C ALA A 82 11.83 -17.89 62.39
N THR A 83 12.56 -16.84 62.81
CA THR A 83 12.21 -16.04 63.98
C THR A 83 10.95 -15.22 63.69
N LYS A 84 9.92 -15.36 64.54
CA LYS A 84 8.71 -14.53 64.45
C LYS A 84 9.06 -13.09 64.84
N LEU A 85 8.88 -12.17 63.89
CA LEU A 85 9.06 -10.73 64.07
C LEU A 85 7.69 -10.05 64.10
N HIS A 86 7.52 -9.04 64.96
CA HIS A 86 6.27 -8.31 65.15
C HIS A 86 6.35 -6.94 64.44
N ALA A 87 6.10 -6.92 63.14
CA ALA A 87 5.96 -5.71 62.30
C ALA A 87 4.96 -5.88 61.15
N ASP A 88 4.08 -4.92 60.90
CA ASP A 88 3.02 -5.00 59.89
C ASP A 88 3.54 -5.48 58.51
N LEU A 89 4.73 -5.00 58.14
CA LEU A 89 5.41 -5.33 56.89
C LEU A 89 6.79 -5.94 57.16
N ILE A 90 7.14 -6.99 56.41
CA ILE A 90 8.48 -7.59 56.46
C ILE A 90 9.00 -7.73 55.03
N LEU A 91 10.16 -7.12 54.76
CA LEU A 91 10.82 -7.08 53.45
C LEU A 91 12.18 -7.78 53.55
N LEU A 92 12.47 -8.69 52.64
CA LEU A 92 13.74 -9.38 52.52
C LEU A 92 14.55 -8.75 51.39
N ILE A 93 15.77 -8.30 51.70
CA ILE A 93 16.75 -7.80 50.75
C ILE A 93 18.04 -8.58 51.00
N PRO A 94 18.32 -9.64 50.24
CA PRO A 94 19.48 -10.50 50.47
C PRO A 94 20.78 -9.69 50.51
N ASP A 95 21.64 -9.99 51.48
CA ASP A 95 23.02 -9.52 51.59
C ASP A 95 23.23 -8.00 51.80
N ALA A 96 22.15 -7.21 51.86
CA ALA A 96 22.23 -5.77 52.16
C ALA A 96 22.33 -5.52 53.67
N GLN A 97 23.46 -4.99 54.13
CA GLN A 97 23.75 -4.72 55.54
C GLN A 97 23.77 -3.23 55.88
N HIS A 98 23.78 -2.35 54.88
CA HIS A 98 23.77 -0.90 55.07
C HIS A 98 22.58 -0.21 54.38
N PRO A 99 22.08 0.93 54.90
CA PRO A 99 20.97 1.69 54.30
C PRO A 99 21.15 2.02 52.81
N LYS A 100 22.39 2.33 52.39
CA LYS A 100 22.73 2.60 50.99
C LYS A 100 22.59 1.35 50.12
N GLU A 101 23.09 0.20 50.59
CA GLU A 101 22.95 -1.09 49.89
C GLU A 101 21.48 -1.51 49.78
N ILE A 102 20.69 -1.25 50.82
CA ILE A 102 19.23 -1.47 50.83
C ILE A 102 18.56 -0.63 49.75
N LYS A 103 18.89 0.67 49.68
CA LYS A 103 18.37 1.56 48.63
C LYS A 103 18.73 1.05 47.23
N GLU A 104 20.01 0.78 46.98
CA GLU A 104 20.50 0.30 45.69
C GLU A 104 19.87 -1.05 45.31
N ALA A 105 19.70 -1.96 46.27
CA ALA A 105 19.05 -3.26 46.03
C ALA A 105 17.55 -3.12 45.72
N LEU A 106 16.86 -2.19 46.37
CA LEU A 106 15.47 -1.87 46.05
C LEU A 106 15.31 -1.20 44.69
N GLU A 107 16.23 -0.32 44.32
CA GLU A 107 16.31 0.25 42.96
C GLU A 107 16.59 -0.83 41.90
N ARG A 108 17.31 -1.90 42.24
CA ARG A 108 17.48 -3.12 41.41
C ARG A 108 16.27 -4.07 41.44
N GLY A 109 15.26 -3.81 42.26
CA GLY A 109 14.08 -4.67 42.41
C GLY A 109 14.33 -6.00 43.14
N GLU A 110 15.38 -6.07 43.96
CA GLU A 110 15.78 -7.30 44.67
C GLU A 110 14.97 -7.56 45.96
N GLY A 111 14.17 -6.58 46.39
CA GLY A 111 13.32 -6.67 47.57
C GLY A 111 12.16 -7.65 47.40
N ARG A 112 11.92 -8.50 48.41
CA ARG A 112 10.83 -9.48 48.43
C ARG A 112 10.01 -9.39 49.71
N TRP A 113 8.70 -9.21 49.59
CA TRP A 113 7.81 -9.21 50.75
C TRP A 113 7.74 -10.61 51.40
N LEU A 114 8.01 -10.68 52.70
CA LEU A 114 7.74 -11.86 53.55
C LEU A 114 6.41 -11.72 54.30
N ARG A 115 5.94 -10.48 54.54
CA ARG A 115 4.63 -10.19 55.13
C ARG A 115 4.06 -8.87 54.58
N PRO A 116 2.75 -8.80 54.25
CA PRO A 116 1.78 -9.90 54.18
C PRO A 116 2.15 -10.91 53.08
N THR A 117 1.87 -12.20 53.34
CA THR A 117 2.01 -13.24 52.32
C THR A 117 0.82 -13.15 51.38
N PRO A 118 1.03 -13.05 50.05
CA PRO A 118 -0.07 -13.05 49.10
C PRO A 118 -0.86 -14.36 49.17
N LEU A 119 -2.16 -14.30 48.90
CA LEU A 119 -3.00 -15.49 48.78
C LEU A 119 -2.53 -16.33 47.60
N ASN A 120 -2.40 -17.64 47.79
CA ASN A 120 -2.12 -18.55 46.69
C ASN A 120 -3.43 -18.99 46.04
N PRO A 121 -3.70 -18.63 44.78
CA PRO A 121 -4.96 -18.94 44.10
C PRO A 121 -5.22 -20.44 43.99
N ALA A 122 -4.18 -21.28 43.95
CA ALA A 122 -4.34 -22.74 43.92
C ALA A 122 -4.78 -23.36 45.26
N LEU A 123 -4.72 -22.59 46.35
CA LEU A 123 -5.12 -23.03 47.69
C LEU A 123 -6.48 -22.46 48.14
N LEU A 124 -7.07 -21.54 47.36
CA LEU A 124 -8.37 -20.96 47.66
C LEU A 124 -9.50 -21.91 47.28
N SER A 125 -10.57 -21.94 48.08
CA SER A 125 -11.76 -22.69 47.72
C SER A 125 -12.51 -22.00 46.58
N VAL A 126 -13.29 -22.77 45.79
CA VAL A 126 -14.11 -22.21 44.69
C VAL A 126 -15.05 -21.09 45.17
N PRO A 127 -15.76 -21.22 46.31
CA PRO A 127 -16.57 -20.13 46.84
C PRO A 127 -15.77 -18.88 47.21
N ASP A 128 -14.59 -19.04 47.81
CA ASP A 128 -13.76 -17.90 48.24
C ASP A 128 -13.25 -17.11 47.04
N ILE A 129 -12.76 -17.80 46.01
CA ILE A 129 -12.27 -17.11 44.81
C ILE A 129 -13.42 -16.47 44.03
N THR A 130 -14.57 -17.14 43.92
CA THR A 130 -15.76 -16.57 43.26
C THR A 130 -16.22 -15.30 43.97
N THR A 131 -16.31 -15.33 45.30
CA THR A 131 -16.67 -14.16 46.12
C THR A 131 -15.68 -13.02 45.93
N ARG A 132 -14.38 -13.36 45.88
CA ARG A 132 -13.33 -12.38 45.64
C ARG A 132 -13.43 -11.73 44.26
N LEU A 133 -13.61 -12.52 43.20
CA LEU A 133 -13.70 -11.99 41.84
C LEU A 133 -14.91 -11.08 41.68
N ALA A 134 -16.07 -11.44 42.26
CA ALA A 134 -17.26 -10.61 42.28
C ALA A 134 -17.05 -9.30 43.04
N ALA A 135 -16.42 -9.35 44.22
CA ALA A 135 -16.10 -8.15 44.99
C ALA A 135 -15.19 -7.17 44.22
N VAL A 136 -14.22 -7.71 43.48
CA VAL A 136 -13.34 -6.91 42.61
C VAL A 136 -14.14 -6.24 41.49
N THR A 137 -14.97 -6.98 40.76
CA THR A 137 -15.79 -6.40 39.69
C THR A 137 -16.76 -5.34 40.23
N MET A 138 -17.41 -5.61 41.38
CA MET A 138 -18.30 -4.65 42.04
C MET A 138 -17.58 -3.38 42.52
N SER A 139 -16.30 -3.46 42.87
CA SER A 139 -15.52 -2.27 43.26
C SER A 139 -15.31 -1.26 42.12
N TRP A 140 -15.59 -1.66 40.87
CA TRP A 140 -15.50 -0.78 39.70
C TRP A 140 -16.82 -0.05 39.42
N ASP A 141 -17.88 -0.40 40.14
CA ASP A 141 -19.18 0.25 40.01
C ASP A 141 -19.12 1.70 40.50
N ASP A 142 -19.60 2.61 39.65
CA ASP A 142 -19.49 4.07 39.78
C ASP A 142 -18.07 4.64 40.04
N ALA A 143 -17.03 3.80 40.04
CA ALA A 143 -15.65 4.20 40.29
C ALA A 143 -14.91 4.70 39.04
N PHE A 144 -15.43 4.42 37.84
CA PHE A 144 -14.84 4.83 36.57
C PHE A 144 -15.40 6.19 36.10
N HIS A 145 -14.51 7.15 35.88
CA HIS A 145 -14.83 8.51 35.47
C HIS A 145 -14.31 8.79 34.05
N LEU A 146 -15.23 8.94 33.09
CA LEU A 146 -14.87 9.29 31.72
C LEU A 146 -14.51 10.79 31.65
N ARG A 147 -13.21 11.09 31.72
CA ARG A 147 -12.68 12.46 31.75
C ARG A 147 -11.55 12.63 30.74
N GLU A 148 -11.59 13.73 29.99
CA GLU A 148 -10.52 14.10 29.06
C GLU A 148 -9.43 14.89 29.79
N GLY A 149 -8.18 14.44 29.68
CA GLY A 149 -7.02 15.12 30.21
C GLY A 149 -6.63 16.33 29.36
N ARG A 150 -6.11 17.38 30.00
CA ARG A 150 -5.65 18.60 29.32
C ARG A 150 -4.25 18.97 29.80
N ALA A 151 -3.36 19.27 28.86
CA ALA A 151 -2.04 19.82 29.19
C ALA A 151 -2.18 21.23 29.79
N ALA A 152 -1.16 21.68 30.52
CA ALA A 152 -1.09 23.05 31.00
C ALA A 152 -0.95 24.00 29.81
N MET A 153 -1.82 25.02 29.71
CA MET A 153 -1.79 26.05 28.65
C MET A 153 -2.28 27.38 29.20
N ASP A 154 -1.67 28.48 28.76
CA ASP A 154 -2.10 29.87 29.03
C ASP A 154 -2.39 30.17 30.53
N GLY A 155 -1.50 29.71 31.41
CA GLY A 155 -1.64 29.90 32.87
C GLY A 155 -2.66 28.98 33.55
N ARG A 156 -3.28 28.03 32.83
CA ARG A 156 -4.13 26.99 33.41
C ARG A 156 -3.32 25.72 33.73
N PRO A 157 -3.48 25.12 34.92
CA PRO A 157 -2.78 23.90 35.28
C PRO A 157 -3.27 22.70 34.45
N ALA A 158 -2.43 21.69 34.31
CA ALA A 158 -2.80 20.43 33.66
C ALA A 158 -3.95 19.75 34.42
N VAL A 159 -4.87 19.15 33.68
CA VAL A 159 -5.99 18.37 34.22
C VAL A 159 -5.73 16.89 33.91
N PRO A 160 -5.71 16.01 34.93
CA PRO A 160 -5.54 14.57 34.71
C PRO A 160 -6.75 13.99 33.99
N GLY A 161 -6.52 13.01 33.10
CA GLY A 161 -7.59 12.35 32.36
C GLY A 161 -7.09 11.50 31.19
N LEU A 162 -8.02 10.86 30.48
CA LEU A 162 -7.75 10.13 29.24
C LEU A 162 -7.47 11.09 28.09
N ARG A 163 -6.63 10.65 27.16
CA ARG A 163 -6.36 11.35 25.91
C ARG A 163 -7.60 11.35 25.02
N ARG A 164 -7.73 12.39 24.20
CA ARG A 164 -8.81 12.55 23.22
C ARG A 164 -9.09 11.30 22.34
N PRO A 165 -8.08 10.62 21.76
CA PRO A 165 -8.31 9.38 21.01
C PRO A 165 -8.89 8.24 21.86
N GLN A 166 -8.56 8.17 23.14
CA GLN A 166 -9.10 7.15 24.07
C GLN A 166 -10.57 7.44 24.38
N ILE A 167 -10.92 8.70 24.62
CA ILE A 167 -12.30 9.15 24.81
C ILE A 167 -13.17 8.83 23.59
N GLY A 168 -12.70 9.17 22.39
CA GLY A 168 -13.43 8.89 21.15
C GLY A 168 -13.64 7.39 20.91
N ALA A 169 -12.60 6.59 21.14
CA ALA A 169 -12.68 5.13 21.04
C ALA A 169 -13.68 4.52 22.05
N LEU A 170 -13.69 5.00 23.30
CA LEU A 170 -14.64 4.56 24.31
C LEU A 170 -16.08 4.91 23.92
N HIS A 171 -16.34 6.14 23.48
CA HIS A 171 -17.68 6.53 23.02
C HIS A 171 -18.16 5.66 21.85
N ALA A 172 -17.28 5.40 20.87
CA ALA A 172 -17.61 4.55 19.74
C ALA A 172 -17.90 3.11 20.16
N ALA A 173 -17.09 2.54 21.07
CA ALA A 173 -17.28 1.18 21.58
C ALA A 173 -18.61 1.05 22.35
N LEU A 174 -18.92 2.01 23.22
CA LEU A 174 -20.15 2.03 24.00
C LEU A 174 -21.38 2.21 23.10
N ALA A 175 -21.32 3.11 22.11
CA ALA A 175 -22.40 3.30 21.15
C ALA A 175 -22.61 2.04 20.29
N HIS A 176 -21.53 1.41 19.80
CA HIS A 176 -21.60 0.16 19.06
C HIS A 176 -22.27 -0.94 19.88
N ALA A 177 -21.86 -1.11 21.15
CA ALA A 177 -22.42 -2.14 22.04
C ALA A 177 -23.94 -2.04 22.25
N THR A 178 -24.52 -0.84 22.09
CA THR A 178 -25.99 -0.64 22.16
C THR A 178 -26.74 -0.95 20.87
N ARG A 179 -26.05 -0.98 19.72
CA ARG A 179 -26.68 -1.11 18.38
C ARG A 179 -26.34 -2.42 17.66
N SER A 180 -25.20 -3.02 17.97
CA SER A 180 -24.63 -4.13 17.21
C SER A 180 -23.85 -5.09 18.10
N THR A 181 -23.92 -6.37 17.76
CA THR A 181 -23.13 -7.44 18.37
C THR A 181 -22.03 -7.96 17.44
N GLU A 182 -21.87 -7.35 16.27
CA GLU A 182 -20.77 -7.68 15.34
C GLU A 182 -19.39 -7.36 15.95
N PRO A 183 -18.31 -8.00 15.50
CA PRO A 183 -16.97 -7.65 15.95
C PRO A 183 -16.65 -6.17 15.68
N ALA A 184 -16.27 -5.44 16.72
CA ALA A 184 -15.93 -4.02 16.64
C ALA A 184 -14.42 -3.83 16.46
N THR A 185 -14.01 -3.06 15.45
CA THR A 185 -12.60 -2.76 15.17
C THR A 185 -12.27 -1.30 15.47
N ILE A 186 -11.30 -1.08 16.36
CA ILE A 186 -10.77 0.22 16.76
C ILE A 186 -9.35 0.37 16.21
N VAL A 187 -9.16 1.36 15.34
CA VAL A 187 -7.87 1.69 14.72
C VAL A 187 -7.30 2.91 15.41
N MET A 188 -6.22 2.70 16.15
CA MET A 188 -5.54 3.74 16.91
C MET A 188 -4.03 3.59 16.71
N PRO A 189 -3.30 4.65 16.29
CA PRO A 189 -1.85 4.59 16.12
C PRO A 189 -1.10 4.11 17.38
N THR A 190 0.14 3.65 17.23
CA THR A 190 0.96 3.24 18.37
C THR A 190 1.24 4.43 19.30
N GLY A 191 1.15 4.25 20.62
CA GLY A 191 1.44 5.36 21.54
C GLY A 191 0.28 6.34 21.79
N THR A 192 -0.87 6.24 21.11
CA THR A 192 -2.09 7.01 21.48
C THR A 192 -2.88 6.40 22.65
N GLY A 193 -2.38 5.30 23.21
CA GLY A 193 -2.91 4.66 24.43
C GLY A 193 -3.99 3.60 24.21
N LYS A 194 -3.82 2.73 23.21
CA LYS A 194 -4.68 1.57 22.92
C LYS A 194 -4.91 0.68 24.14
N THR A 195 -3.84 0.33 24.84
CA THR A 195 -3.92 -0.55 26.02
C THR A 195 -4.75 0.11 27.11
N GLU A 196 -4.52 1.40 27.41
CA GLU A 196 -5.32 2.14 28.37
C GLU A 196 -6.80 2.25 27.96
N THR A 197 -7.12 2.30 26.65
CA THR A 197 -8.50 2.19 26.17
C THR A 197 -9.12 0.83 26.51
N MET A 198 -8.37 -0.28 26.37
CA MET A 198 -8.85 -1.61 26.79
C MET A 198 -9.13 -1.68 28.29
N LEU A 199 -8.22 -1.14 29.11
CA LEU A 199 -8.36 -1.09 30.56
C LEU A 199 -9.60 -0.29 30.96
N ALA A 200 -9.79 0.88 30.36
CA ALA A 200 -10.92 1.75 30.61
C ALA A 200 -12.24 1.10 30.19
N LEU A 201 -12.26 0.41 29.05
CA LEU A 201 -13.45 -0.32 28.60
C LEU A 201 -13.79 -1.47 29.55
N ASN A 202 -12.80 -2.20 30.06
CA ASN A 202 -13.01 -3.26 31.04
C ASN A 202 -13.55 -2.72 32.37
N ALA A 203 -12.96 -1.65 32.90
CA ALA A 203 -13.43 -1.01 34.13
C ALA A 203 -14.87 -0.46 33.97
N ARG A 204 -15.21 0.08 32.79
CA ARG A 204 -16.54 0.65 32.52
C ARG A 204 -17.63 -0.40 32.27
N GLN A 205 -17.31 -1.49 31.58
CA GLN A 205 -18.26 -2.56 31.21
C GLN A 205 -18.27 -3.73 32.20
N GLN A 206 -17.31 -3.79 33.13
CA GLN A 206 -17.27 -4.74 34.24
C GLN A 206 -17.35 -6.21 33.79
N PHE A 207 -16.50 -6.60 32.83
CA PHE A 207 -16.51 -7.99 32.34
C PHE A 207 -16.02 -8.97 33.43
N ASP A 208 -16.87 -9.94 33.79
CA ASP A 208 -16.54 -10.95 34.81
C ASP A 208 -15.34 -11.83 34.43
N ARG A 209 -15.19 -12.13 33.13
CA ARG A 209 -14.15 -12.99 32.56
C ARG A 209 -13.75 -12.48 31.18
N LEU A 210 -12.90 -11.45 31.15
CA LEU A 210 -12.38 -10.91 29.91
C LEU A 210 -11.26 -11.81 29.38
N LEU A 211 -11.40 -12.32 28.15
CA LEU A 211 -10.32 -12.98 27.44
C LEU A 211 -9.61 -11.98 26.54
N VAL A 212 -8.30 -11.82 26.74
CA VAL A 212 -7.43 -10.96 25.92
C VAL A 212 -6.46 -11.84 25.14
N VAL A 213 -6.51 -11.74 23.82
CA VAL A 213 -5.66 -12.51 22.92
C VAL A 213 -4.66 -11.58 22.24
N VAL A 214 -3.40 -11.99 22.30
CA VAL A 214 -2.26 -11.27 21.73
C VAL A 214 -1.42 -12.20 20.85
N PRO A 215 -0.59 -11.68 19.93
CA PRO A 215 0.21 -12.51 19.04
C PRO A 215 1.47 -13.11 19.71
N THR A 216 2.08 -12.41 20.67
CA THR A 216 3.38 -12.81 21.24
C THR A 216 3.36 -12.96 22.76
N ASP A 217 4.30 -13.76 23.28
CA ASP A 217 4.47 -13.96 24.72
C ASP A 217 4.91 -12.68 25.45
N ALA A 218 5.70 -11.83 24.78
CA ALA A 218 6.14 -10.56 25.33
C ALA A 218 4.97 -9.58 25.51
N LEU A 219 4.07 -9.48 24.51
CA LEU A 219 2.82 -8.71 24.66
C LEU A 219 1.93 -9.28 25.75
N ARG A 220 1.88 -10.61 25.88
CA ARG A 220 1.07 -11.29 26.92
C ARG A 220 1.52 -10.84 28.30
N GLU A 221 2.83 -10.82 28.54
CA GLU A 221 3.40 -10.33 29.80
C GLU A 221 3.10 -8.84 30.01
N GLN A 222 3.37 -8.00 29.01
CA GLN A 222 3.18 -6.55 29.11
C GLN A 222 1.72 -6.17 29.38
N ILE A 223 0.78 -6.74 28.63
CA ILE A 223 -0.65 -6.45 28.77
C ILE A 223 -1.19 -7.02 30.08
N ALA A 224 -0.76 -8.21 30.50
CA ALA A 224 -1.16 -8.74 31.80
C ALA A 224 -0.75 -7.80 32.95
N VAL A 225 0.49 -7.29 32.95
CA VAL A 225 0.94 -6.30 33.95
C VAL A 225 0.13 -5.01 33.89
N LYS A 226 -0.25 -4.54 32.70
CA LYS A 226 -1.11 -3.37 32.53
C LYS A 226 -2.51 -3.58 33.10
N PHE A 227 -3.10 -4.77 32.94
CA PHE A 227 -4.35 -5.12 33.61
C PHE A 227 -4.19 -5.19 35.13
N GLU A 228 -3.14 -5.84 35.64
CA GLU A 228 -2.86 -5.96 37.09
C GLU A 228 -2.76 -4.62 37.81
N THR A 229 -2.32 -3.59 37.09
CA THR A 229 -2.08 -2.25 37.62
C THR A 229 -3.17 -1.25 37.22
N PHE A 230 -4.13 -1.64 36.38
CA PHE A 230 -4.98 -0.71 35.62
C PHE A 230 -4.21 0.43 34.93
N GLY A 231 -2.94 0.20 34.59
CA GLY A 231 -2.08 1.16 33.91
C GLY A 231 -2.07 2.53 34.58
N VAL A 232 -2.52 3.55 33.86
CA VAL A 232 -2.52 4.95 34.33
C VAL A 232 -3.90 5.43 34.79
N LEU A 233 -4.94 4.58 34.80
CA LEU A 233 -6.32 5.04 35.04
C LEU A 233 -6.49 5.71 36.40
N LYS A 234 -5.88 5.14 37.46
CA LYS A 234 -5.91 5.71 38.79
C LYS A 234 -5.11 7.02 38.90
N SER A 235 -3.91 7.07 38.34
CA SER A 235 -3.07 8.28 38.37
C SER A 235 -3.63 9.41 37.51
N GLN A 236 -4.43 9.08 36.50
CA GLN A 236 -5.17 10.04 35.67
C GLN A 236 -6.58 10.36 36.22
N ALA A 237 -6.89 9.96 37.45
CA ALA A 237 -8.19 10.20 38.10
C ALA A 237 -9.41 9.76 37.25
N CYS A 238 -9.22 8.72 36.43
CA CYS A 238 -10.25 8.07 35.62
C CYS A 238 -10.80 6.82 36.30
N LEU A 239 -10.12 6.33 37.33
CA LEU A 239 -10.57 5.25 38.21
C LEU A 239 -10.24 5.63 39.65
N ASP A 240 -11.21 5.47 40.55
CA ASP A 240 -11.02 5.82 41.96
C ASP A 240 -9.92 4.97 42.62
N THR A 241 -9.21 5.58 43.58
CA THR A 241 -8.12 4.89 44.29
C THR A 241 -8.61 3.67 45.08
N SER A 242 -9.87 3.70 45.53
CA SER A 242 -10.55 2.63 46.27
C SER A 242 -10.98 1.43 45.41
N ALA A 243 -11.01 1.56 44.08
CA ALA A 243 -11.35 0.45 43.19
C ALA A 243 -10.28 -0.65 43.29
N ASP A 244 -10.66 -1.91 43.43
CA ASP A 244 -9.71 -3.02 43.49
C ASP A 244 -9.07 -3.26 42.11
N TYR A 245 -7.82 -3.75 42.11
CA TYR A 245 -7.18 -4.21 40.87
C TYR A 245 -7.72 -5.59 40.45
N PRO A 246 -7.78 -5.90 39.14
CA PRO A 246 -8.29 -7.18 38.65
C PRO A 246 -7.36 -8.34 39.05
N VAL A 247 -7.93 -9.51 39.27
CA VAL A 247 -7.16 -10.76 39.30
C VAL A 247 -6.88 -11.17 37.85
N VAL A 248 -5.60 -11.27 37.50
CA VAL A 248 -5.14 -11.51 36.12
C VAL A 248 -4.40 -12.84 36.04
N THR A 249 -4.82 -13.69 35.09
CA THR A 249 -4.11 -14.93 34.76
C THR A 249 -3.37 -14.79 33.43
N ARG A 250 -2.06 -15.06 33.47
CA ARG A 250 -1.19 -15.25 32.31
C ARG A 250 -1.21 -16.70 31.90
N LEU A 251 -2.05 -17.06 30.92
CA LEU A 251 -2.17 -18.43 30.44
C LEU A 251 -0.87 -18.84 29.73
N ALA A 252 -0.14 -19.81 30.28
CA ALA A 252 1.22 -20.16 29.83
C ALA A 252 1.29 -21.49 29.05
N HIS A 253 0.27 -22.34 29.19
CA HIS A 253 0.21 -23.67 28.59
C HIS A 253 -1.16 -23.88 27.93
N ILE A 254 -1.20 -24.77 26.94
CA ILE A 254 -2.43 -25.20 26.29
C ILE A 254 -3.22 -26.07 27.28
N PRO A 255 -4.43 -25.67 27.71
CA PRO A 255 -5.26 -26.53 28.54
C PRO A 255 -5.61 -27.80 27.78
N SER A 256 -5.48 -28.94 28.45
CA SER A 256 -5.68 -30.26 27.84
C SER A 256 -7.11 -30.79 28.05
N SER A 257 -7.94 -30.11 28.83
CA SER A 257 -9.34 -30.50 29.06
C SER A 257 -10.25 -29.34 29.43
N ILE A 258 -11.55 -29.55 29.30
CA ILE A 258 -12.63 -28.67 29.76
C ILE A 258 -12.49 -28.34 31.26
N ALA A 259 -12.08 -29.31 32.08
CA ALA A 259 -11.90 -29.13 33.51
C ALA A 259 -10.76 -28.15 33.83
N GLU A 260 -9.66 -28.20 33.07
CA GLU A 260 -8.55 -27.26 33.24
C GLU A 260 -8.95 -25.83 32.84
N VAL A 261 -9.73 -25.67 31.77
CA VAL A 261 -10.28 -24.36 31.39
C VAL A 261 -11.15 -23.79 32.50
N ASN A 262 -12.02 -24.60 33.12
CA ASN A 262 -12.81 -24.16 34.27
C ASN A 262 -11.92 -23.68 35.42
N GLN A 263 -10.94 -24.49 35.83
CA GLN A 263 -10.03 -24.12 36.93
C GLN A 263 -9.26 -22.83 36.66
N ILE A 264 -8.91 -22.55 35.41
CA ILE A 264 -8.19 -21.32 35.04
C ILE A 264 -9.14 -20.12 34.97
N PHE A 265 -10.27 -20.25 34.26
CA PHE A 265 -11.19 -19.14 34.02
C PHE A 265 -11.98 -18.76 35.27
N ASP A 266 -12.17 -19.67 36.23
CA ASP A 266 -12.87 -19.41 37.49
C ASP A 266 -11.98 -18.75 38.55
N THR A 267 -10.71 -18.48 38.25
CA THR A 267 -9.75 -17.92 39.20
C THR A 267 -9.27 -16.51 38.84
N ALA A 268 -9.81 -15.90 37.78
CA ALA A 268 -9.41 -14.57 37.33
C ALA A 268 -10.55 -13.75 36.70
N ASN A 269 -10.45 -12.42 36.84
CA ASN A 269 -11.31 -11.48 36.11
C ASN A 269 -10.83 -11.31 34.66
N VAL A 270 -9.51 -11.36 34.44
CA VAL A 270 -8.89 -11.17 33.12
C VAL A 270 -7.92 -12.32 32.83
N ILE A 271 -8.06 -12.92 31.65
CA ILE A 271 -7.15 -13.95 31.16
C ILE A 271 -6.44 -13.41 29.93
N VAL A 272 -5.11 -13.34 29.98
CA VAL A 272 -4.28 -12.92 28.84
C VAL A 272 -3.55 -14.13 28.28
N THR A 273 -3.74 -14.39 26.99
CA THR A 273 -3.17 -15.56 26.30
C THR A 273 -2.62 -15.19 24.92
N THR A 274 -1.79 -16.06 24.36
CA THR A 274 -1.35 -15.93 22.96
C THR A 274 -2.24 -16.76 22.03
N MET A 275 -2.31 -16.38 20.75
CA MET A 275 -2.99 -17.21 19.74
C MET A 275 -2.31 -18.57 19.55
N HIS A 276 -1.00 -18.67 19.81
CA HIS A 276 -0.29 -19.95 19.79
C HIS A 276 -0.82 -20.93 20.84
N ILE A 277 -1.28 -20.42 21.98
CA ILE A 277 -1.86 -21.24 23.05
C ILE A 277 -3.35 -21.50 22.78
N ALA A 278 -4.13 -20.44 22.54
CA ALA A 278 -5.57 -20.55 22.36
C ALA A 278 -5.95 -21.28 21.07
N GLY A 279 -5.38 -20.90 19.93
CA GLY A 279 -5.71 -21.44 18.61
C GLY A 279 -5.12 -22.83 18.31
N ARG A 280 -4.27 -23.38 19.18
CA ARG A 280 -3.73 -24.76 19.05
C ARG A 280 -4.34 -25.74 20.05
N ALA A 281 -5.23 -25.29 20.93
CA ALA A 281 -5.97 -26.19 21.81
C ALA A 281 -6.91 -27.09 20.98
N ASP A 282 -7.30 -28.25 21.52
CA ASP A 282 -8.29 -29.10 20.87
C ASP A 282 -9.62 -28.34 20.67
N PRO A 283 -10.40 -28.61 19.60
CA PRO A 283 -11.61 -27.85 19.28
C PRO A 283 -12.60 -27.73 20.46
N GLN A 284 -12.83 -28.83 21.19
CA GLN A 284 -13.70 -28.84 22.38
C GLN A 284 -13.18 -27.93 23.50
N VAL A 285 -11.87 -27.76 23.62
CA VAL A 285 -11.25 -26.85 24.59
C VAL A 285 -11.41 -25.41 24.13
N GLN A 286 -11.23 -25.12 22.84
CA GLN A 286 -11.43 -23.78 22.26
C GLN A 286 -12.87 -23.31 22.41
N GLU A 287 -13.83 -24.17 22.05
CA GLU A 287 -15.27 -23.92 22.22
C GLU A 287 -15.60 -23.63 23.68
N HIS A 288 -15.02 -24.40 24.60
CA HIS A 288 -15.26 -24.19 26.03
C HIS A 288 -14.61 -22.91 26.57
N MET A 289 -13.42 -22.52 26.08
CA MET A 289 -12.84 -21.21 26.37
C MET A 289 -13.77 -20.07 25.93
N ALA A 290 -14.31 -20.15 24.71
CA ALA A 290 -15.26 -19.18 24.19
C ALA A 290 -16.56 -19.15 25.01
N ALA A 291 -17.05 -20.31 25.43
CA ALA A 291 -18.24 -20.43 26.26
C ALA A 291 -18.07 -19.80 27.65
N ARG A 292 -16.86 -19.83 28.23
CA ARG A 292 -16.57 -19.28 29.56
C ARG A 292 -16.23 -17.79 29.58
N ALA A 293 -15.82 -17.21 28.44
CA ALA A 293 -15.53 -15.79 28.35
C ALA A 293 -16.81 -14.93 28.36
N ALA A 294 -16.71 -13.74 28.97
CA ALA A 294 -17.76 -12.72 28.95
C ALA A 294 -17.57 -11.69 27.81
N ALA A 295 -16.32 -11.51 27.36
CA ALA A 295 -15.94 -10.68 26.22
C ALA A 295 -14.60 -11.16 25.66
N LEU A 296 -14.34 -10.83 24.40
CA LEU A 296 -13.07 -11.10 23.72
C LEU A 296 -12.42 -9.80 23.26
N PHE A 297 -11.24 -9.50 23.79
CA PHE A 297 -10.38 -8.46 23.25
C PHE A 297 -9.25 -9.07 22.44
N ILE A 298 -9.05 -8.53 21.24
CA ILE A 298 -7.95 -8.91 20.36
C ILE A 298 -7.06 -7.69 20.18
N ASP A 299 -5.80 -7.78 20.62
CA ASP A 299 -4.78 -6.77 20.27
C ASP A 299 -4.01 -7.21 19.01
N GLU A 300 -3.49 -6.22 18.28
CA GLU A 300 -2.81 -6.42 17.01
C GLU A 300 -3.67 -7.21 16.01
N ALA A 301 -4.93 -6.80 15.88
CA ALA A 301 -5.96 -7.46 15.07
C ALA A 301 -5.61 -7.59 13.56
N HIS A 302 -4.52 -6.97 13.10
CA HIS A 302 -3.99 -7.22 11.76
C HIS A 302 -3.56 -8.67 11.51
N HIS A 303 -3.30 -9.44 12.57
CA HIS A 303 -3.03 -10.90 12.50
C HIS A 303 -4.28 -11.77 12.24
N ILE A 304 -5.50 -11.23 12.38
CA ILE A 304 -6.76 -11.99 12.28
C ILE A 304 -6.94 -12.72 10.93
N GLY A 305 -6.29 -12.25 9.87
CA GLY A 305 -6.34 -12.88 8.55
C GLY A 305 -5.71 -14.27 8.48
N ALA A 306 -4.90 -14.67 9.47
CA ALA A 306 -4.40 -16.03 9.59
C ALA A 306 -5.52 -16.99 9.99
N ARG A 307 -5.58 -18.15 9.33
CA ARG A 307 -6.65 -19.16 9.51
C ARG A 307 -6.92 -19.49 10.99
N THR A 308 -5.87 -19.66 11.78
CA THR A 308 -5.99 -19.96 13.23
C THR A 308 -6.70 -18.86 14.01
N TRP A 309 -6.50 -17.60 13.64
CA TRP A 309 -7.17 -16.48 14.30
C TRP A 309 -8.62 -16.35 13.89
N SER A 310 -8.92 -16.50 12.59
CA SER A 310 -10.30 -16.43 12.11
C SER A 310 -11.15 -17.56 12.67
N GLU A 311 -10.63 -18.79 12.67
CA GLU A 311 -11.32 -19.97 13.23
C GLU A 311 -11.61 -19.78 14.73
N PHE A 312 -10.61 -19.36 15.52
CA PHE A 312 -10.82 -19.13 16.95
C PHE A 312 -11.80 -17.99 17.23
N ARG A 313 -11.75 -16.89 16.47
CA ARG A 313 -12.71 -15.77 16.61
C ARG A 313 -14.13 -16.20 16.28
N SER A 314 -14.33 -17.02 15.24
CA SER A 314 -15.67 -17.48 14.83
C SER A 314 -16.41 -18.19 15.96
N LEU A 315 -15.70 -18.89 16.85
CA LEU A 315 -16.30 -19.51 18.04
C LEU A 315 -17.01 -18.51 18.97
N PHE A 316 -16.57 -17.25 18.98
CA PHE A 316 -17.18 -16.17 19.76
C PHE A 316 -18.31 -15.48 18.98
N VAL A 317 -18.16 -15.37 17.66
CA VAL A 317 -19.20 -14.80 16.77
C VAL A 317 -20.44 -15.70 16.77
N ASP A 318 -20.25 -17.01 16.71
CA ASP A 318 -21.33 -18.00 16.63
C ASP A 318 -21.99 -18.28 18.00
N ARG A 319 -21.51 -17.65 19.08
CA ARG A 319 -21.99 -17.88 20.44
C ARG A 319 -23.40 -17.34 20.65
N LYS A 320 -24.21 -18.10 21.39
CA LYS A 320 -25.55 -17.71 21.82
C LYS A 320 -25.67 -17.76 23.35
N PRO A 321 -25.96 -16.63 24.04
CA PRO A 321 -26.11 -15.28 23.51
C PRO A 321 -24.76 -14.70 23.01
N PRO A 322 -24.79 -13.73 22.08
CA PRO A 322 -23.58 -13.09 21.58
C PRO A 322 -22.89 -12.31 22.70
N ILE A 323 -21.56 -12.18 22.60
CA ILE A 323 -20.74 -11.36 23.52
C ILE A 323 -19.95 -10.30 22.79
N PRO A 324 -19.54 -9.23 23.49
CA PRO A 324 -18.68 -8.21 22.90
C PRO A 324 -17.35 -8.78 22.41
N ILE A 325 -17.04 -8.51 21.14
CA ILE A 325 -15.74 -8.78 20.52
C ILE A 325 -15.17 -7.42 20.10
N VAL A 326 -14.05 -7.01 20.70
CA VAL A 326 -13.40 -5.74 20.41
C VAL A 326 -11.97 -5.97 19.96
N GLN A 327 -11.65 -5.47 18.78
CA GLN A 327 -10.38 -5.63 18.11
C GLN A 327 -9.65 -4.30 18.08
N PHE A 328 -8.36 -4.32 18.45
CA PHE A 328 -7.51 -3.15 18.47
C PHE A 328 -6.35 -3.35 17.50
N THR A 329 -6.06 -2.34 16.69
CA THR A 329 -4.89 -2.37 15.80
C THR A 329 -4.35 -0.97 15.54
N ALA A 330 -3.05 -0.86 15.31
CA ALA A 330 -2.45 0.35 14.73
C ALA A 330 -2.68 0.44 13.22
N THR A 331 -2.85 -0.72 12.57
CA THR A 331 -2.77 -0.86 11.12
C THR A 331 -3.92 -1.75 10.63
N PRO A 332 -4.88 -1.22 9.86
CA PRO A 332 -6.03 -1.99 9.39
C PRO A 332 -5.72 -2.88 8.16
N PHE A 333 -4.44 -3.00 7.79
CA PHE A 333 -3.99 -3.68 6.57
C PHE A 333 -3.38 -5.05 6.89
N ARG A 334 -3.64 -6.06 6.05
CA ARG A 334 -2.92 -7.35 6.07
C ARG A 334 -1.61 -7.27 5.28
N GLU A 335 -0.66 -8.16 5.59
CA GLU A 335 0.57 -8.35 4.78
C GLU A 335 0.28 -8.84 3.35
N ASP A 336 -0.89 -9.44 3.11
CA ASP A 336 -1.34 -9.91 1.79
C ASP A 336 -2.31 -8.94 1.08
N GLY A 337 -2.48 -7.73 1.60
CA GLY A 337 -3.30 -6.67 1.01
C GLY A 337 -4.81 -6.80 1.23
N ARG A 338 -5.28 -7.80 1.99
CA ARG A 338 -6.69 -7.97 2.37
C ARG A 338 -7.01 -7.24 3.70
N ARG A 339 -8.27 -7.27 4.14
CA ARG A 339 -8.81 -6.50 5.30
C ARG A 339 -8.68 -7.21 6.65
N VAL A 340 -8.64 -6.42 7.73
CA VAL A 340 -9.05 -6.87 9.08
C VAL A 340 -10.57 -6.91 9.13
N ASP A 341 -11.12 -8.05 9.55
CA ASP A 341 -12.56 -8.31 9.60
C ASP A 341 -13.22 -7.72 10.86
N GLY A 342 -14.35 -7.02 10.70
CA GLY A 342 -15.12 -6.37 11.77
C GLY A 342 -15.66 -5.00 11.32
N GLU A 343 -16.61 -4.43 12.06
CA GLU A 343 -17.06 -3.05 11.83
C GLU A 343 -16.00 -2.08 12.34
N PHE A 344 -15.42 -1.25 11.47
CA PHE A 344 -14.55 -0.15 11.87
C PHE A 344 -15.37 0.94 12.58
N ILE A 345 -15.43 0.86 13.91
CA ILE A 345 -16.24 1.76 14.74
C ILE A 345 -15.51 3.06 15.09
N TYR A 346 -14.17 3.05 15.07
CA TYR A 346 -13.36 4.21 15.36
C TYR A 346 -12.00 4.12 14.67
N THR A 347 -11.64 5.17 13.94
CA THR A 347 -10.31 5.33 13.34
C THR A 347 -9.76 6.68 13.73
N TYR A 348 -8.66 6.70 14.47
CA TYR A 348 -7.97 7.92 14.81
C TYR A 348 -6.84 8.20 13.82
N PRO A 349 -6.92 9.27 13.02
CA PRO A 349 -5.90 9.54 12.00
C PRO A 349 -4.53 9.80 12.63
N LEU A 350 -3.47 9.25 12.01
CA LEU A 350 -2.11 9.50 12.47
C LEU A 350 -1.75 10.99 12.38
N LYS A 351 -2.17 11.68 11.31
CA LYS A 351 -1.99 13.14 11.14
C LYS A 351 -2.46 13.90 12.38
N LYS A 352 -3.70 13.61 12.81
CA LYS A 352 -4.29 14.23 13.98
C LYS A 352 -3.52 13.89 15.26
N ALA A 353 -2.98 12.68 15.35
CA ALA A 353 -2.14 12.28 16.47
C ALA A 353 -0.81 13.06 16.53
N GLN A 354 -0.24 13.43 15.38
CA GLN A 354 0.96 14.27 15.30
C GLN A 354 0.64 15.74 15.60
N GLU A 355 -0.43 16.30 15.00
CA GLU A 355 -0.89 17.67 15.26
C GLU A 355 -1.21 17.91 16.74
N GLU A 356 -1.84 16.93 17.41
CA GLU A 356 -2.14 16.97 18.85
C GLU A 356 -0.93 16.54 19.71
N GLY A 357 0.24 16.30 19.10
CA GLY A 357 1.52 16.06 19.76
C GLY A 357 1.69 14.67 20.38
N TYR A 358 0.81 13.70 20.14
CA TYR A 358 0.94 12.33 20.69
C TYR A 358 2.08 11.52 20.07
N PHE A 359 2.64 11.98 18.95
CA PHE A 359 3.84 11.44 18.31
C PHE A 359 4.91 12.52 18.22
N LYS A 360 6.14 12.21 18.67
CA LYS A 360 7.31 13.03 18.36
C LYS A 360 7.76 12.79 16.91
N PRO A 361 8.35 13.80 16.25
CA PRO A 361 8.94 13.65 14.92
C PRO A 361 10.00 12.53 14.90
N ILE A 362 10.11 11.86 13.76
CA ILE A 362 11.20 10.92 13.49
C ILE A 362 12.21 11.63 12.60
N ARG A 363 13.47 11.72 13.03
CA ARG A 363 14.59 12.11 12.19
C ARG A 363 14.95 10.90 11.32
N PHE A 364 14.96 11.08 10.02
CA PHE A 364 15.36 10.02 9.11
C PHE A 364 16.69 10.34 8.45
N GLU A 365 17.59 9.37 8.48
CA GLU A 365 18.94 9.47 7.95
C GLU A 365 19.10 8.42 6.85
N ALA A 366 18.98 8.86 5.61
CA ALA A 366 19.24 8.01 4.46
C ALA A 366 20.75 7.76 4.32
N VAL A 367 21.11 6.54 3.95
CA VAL A 367 22.45 6.22 3.45
C VAL A 367 22.35 5.58 2.08
N PHE A 368 23.43 5.66 1.31
CA PHE A 368 23.49 5.14 -0.06
C PHE A 368 24.60 4.10 -0.17
N GLY A 369 24.23 2.83 -0.30
CA GLY A 369 25.10 1.73 -0.66
C GLY A 369 24.70 1.16 -2.02
N LEU A 370 25.69 1.01 -2.91
CA LEU A 370 25.51 0.52 -4.29
C LEU A 370 25.16 -0.97 -4.30
N ASP A 371 25.71 -1.72 -3.36
CA ASP A 371 25.38 -3.12 -3.10
C ASP A 371 25.16 -3.37 -1.60
N ARG A 372 24.95 -4.64 -1.23
CA ARG A 372 24.58 -5.00 0.14
C ARG A 372 25.72 -4.80 1.15
N PRO A 373 26.97 -5.22 0.88
CA PRO A 373 28.11 -4.89 1.74
C PRO A 373 28.31 -3.38 1.95
N ASP A 374 28.24 -2.58 0.88
CA ASP A 374 28.41 -1.13 0.96
C ASP A 374 27.30 -0.48 1.80
N ALA A 375 26.07 -0.96 1.63
CA ALA A 375 24.92 -0.51 2.42
C ALA A 375 25.07 -0.85 3.90
N ASP A 376 25.48 -2.08 4.22
CA ASP A 376 25.65 -2.52 5.61
C ASP A 376 26.75 -1.68 6.31
N LEU A 377 27.82 -1.32 5.61
CA LEU A 377 28.87 -0.44 6.14
C LEU A 377 28.37 1.00 6.35
N ALA A 378 27.73 1.60 5.34
CA ALA A 378 27.24 2.97 5.41
C ALA A 378 26.19 3.17 6.53
N ILE A 379 25.31 2.17 6.73
CA ILE A 379 24.34 2.19 7.85
C ILE A 379 25.07 2.16 9.20
N ALA A 380 26.08 1.30 9.35
CA ALA A 380 26.82 1.18 10.60
C ALA A 380 27.59 2.46 10.95
N GLU A 381 28.26 3.06 9.96
CA GLU A 381 28.97 4.33 10.12
C GLU A 381 28.04 5.47 10.56
N LYS A 382 26.88 5.57 9.90
CA LYS A 382 25.88 6.58 10.24
C LYS A 382 25.26 6.35 11.62
N LEU A 383 25.01 5.09 12.01
CA LEU A 383 24.52 4.76 13.35
C LEU A 383 25.49 5.22 14.44
N GLY A 384 26.79 4.96 14.27
CA GLY A 384 27.79 5.39 15.25
C GLY A 384 27.89 6.90 15.34
N ALA A 385 27.84 7.61 14.20
CA ALA A 385 27.88 9.07 14.17
C ALA A 385 26.69 9.70 14.92
N VAL A 386 25.47 9.22 14.66
CA VAL A 386 24.25 9.70 15.34
C VAL A 386 24.30 9.40 16.83
N LEU A 387 24.72 8.19 17.22
CA LEU A 387 24.82 7.82 18.63
C LEU A 387 25.84 8.69 19.39
N ALA A 388 26.98 8.98 18.79
CA ALA A 388 27.99 9.86 19.38
C ALA A 388 27.49 11.31 19.53
N GLU A 389 26.78 11.83 18.52
CA GLU A 389 26.16 13.15 18.54
C GLU A 389 25.12 13.27 19.68
N ASP A 390 24.20 12.30 19.76
CA ASP A 390 23.14 12.27 20.79
C ASP A 390 23.74 12.21 22.20
N LEU A 391 24.75 11.36 22.43
CA LEU A 391 25.43 11.26 23.72
C LEU A 391 26.18 12.55 24.08
N ALA A 392 26.81 13.22 23.11
CA ALA A 392 27.48 14.50 23.31
C ALA A 392 26.48 15.63 23.65
N ALA A 393 25.26 15.55 23.12
CA ALA A 393 24.15 16.46 23.46
C ALA A 393 23.49 16.14 24.82
N GLY A 394 23.98 15.13 25.55
CA GLY A 394 23.45 14.72 26.84
C GLY A 394 22.21 13.83 26.76
N LEU A 395 21.85 13.34 25.57
CA LEU A 395 20.74 12.42 25.37
C LEU A 395 21.21 10.99 25.64
N ASN A 396 20.60 10.31 26.62
CA ASN A 396 21.01 8.97 27.03
C ASN A 396 20.46 7.87 26.09
N HIS A 397 20.66 8.02 24.79
CA HIS A 397 20.09 7.15 23.76
C HIS A 397 20.79 5.78 23.68
N LEU A 398 20.02 4.79 23.19
CA LEU A 398 20.46 3.47 22.78
C LEU A 398 20.14 3.27 21.30
N ALA A 399 20.97 2.46 20.62
CA ALA A 399 20.84 2.17 19.20
C ALA A 399 20.57 0.70 18.94
N MET A 400 19.80 0.42 17.89
CA MET A 400 19.46 -0.93 17.46
C MET A 400 19.74 -1.10 15.97
N ALA A 401 20.45 -2.16 15.62
CA ALA A 401 20.67 -2.60 14.25
C ALA A 401 19.85 -3.87 13.97
N ARG A 402 18.95 -3.80 13.00
CA ARG A 402 17.97 -4.85 12.73
C ARG A 402 18.17 -5.46 11.35
N CYS A 403 18.05 -6.79 11.28
CA CYS A 403 18.12 -7.57 10.05
C CYS A 403 17.09 -8.71 10.02
N SER A 404 17.00 -9.40 8.90
CA SER A 404 15.98 -10.40 8.54
C SER A 404 16.33 -11.84 8.93
N THR A 405 17.61 -12.18 9.13
CA THR A 405 18.03 -13.56 9.44
C THR A 405 19.09 -13.64 10.52
N ILE A 406 19.14 -14.77 11.23
CA ILE A 406 20.11 -15.06 12.32
C ILE A 406 21.55 -14.99 11.81
N GLU A 407 21.81 -15.53 10.63
CA GLU A 407 23.15 -15.47 10.04
C GLU A 407 23.56 -14.03 9.70
N ARG A 408 22.61 -13.18 9.26
CA ARG A 408 22.87 -11.75 9.06
C ARG A 408 23.15 -11.03 10.37
N ALA A 409 22.41 -11.31 11.44
CA ALA A 409 22.69 -10.68 12.73
C ALA A 409 24.07 -11.04 13.27
N LYS A 410 24.54 -12.28 13.07
CA LYS A 410 25.90 -12.67 13.45
C LYS A 410 26.96 -11.91 12.64
N LEU A 411 26.73 -11.69 11.35
CA LEU A 411 27.61 -10.90 10.49
C LEU A 411 27.66 -9.43 10.93
N LEU A 412 26.50 -8.81 11.12
CA LEU A 412 26.40 -7.42 11.56
C LEU A 412 26.94 -7.23 12.98
N HIS A 413 26.70 -8.18 13.90
CA HIS A 413 27.27 -8.13 15.24
C HIS A 413 28.80 -8.11 15.23
N ARG A 414 29.43 -8.88 14.34
CA ARG A 414 30.89 -8.79 14.11
C ARG A 414 31.30 -7.42 13.56
N LEU A 415 30.57 -6.87 12.59
CA LEU A 415 30.82 -5.55 12.02
C LEU A 415 30.76 -4.46 13.10
N TYR A 416 29.67 -4.39 13.87
CA TYR A 416 29.50 -3.42 14.94
C TYR A 416 30.53 -3.61 16.06
N THR A 417 30.85 -4.84 16.45
CA THR A 417 31.85 -5.11 17.50
C THR A 417 33.25 -4.67 17.08
N ALA A 418 33.59 -4.84 15.80
CA ALA A 418 34.88 -4.40 15.25
C ALA A 418 34.96 -2.87 15.11
N THR A 419 33.85 -2.23 14.75
CA THR A 419 33.80 -0.78 14.45
C THR A 419 33.62 0.08 15.71
N TYR A 420 32.84 -0.40 16.68
CA TYR A 420 32.46 0.34 17.89
C TYR A 420 32.62 -0.51 19.18
N PRO A 421 33.83 -1.00 19.50
CA PRO A 421 34.06 -1.85 20.67
C PRO A 421 33.72 -1.15 22.01
N GLU A 422 33.85 0.16 22.09
CA GLU A 422 33.52 1.00 23.25
C GLU A 422 32.03 0.96 23.63
N HIS A 423 31.15 0.67 22.67
CA HIS A 423 29.70 0.57 22.87
C HIS A 423 29.22 -0.82 23.24
N ARG A 424 30.13 -1.80 23.34
CA ARG A 424 29.90 -3.20 23.68
C ARG A 424 28.65 -3.78 22.99
N PRO A 425 28.63 -3.90 21.65
CA PRO A 425 27.44 -4.35 20.94
C PRO A 425 27.01 -5.76 21.37
N VAL A 426 25.71 -5.95 21.64
CA VAL A 426 25.13 -7.25 22.00
C VAL A 426 24.23 -7.78 20.88
N ILE A 427 24.03 -9.09 20.81
CA ILE A 427 23.16 -9.74 19.82
C ILE A 427 21.97 -10.43 20.51
N VAL A 428 20.78 -10.31 19.90
CA VAL A 428 19.54 -10.97 20.36
C VAL A 428 18.82 -11.68 19.21
N HIS A 429 18.72 -13.01 19.27
CA HIS A 429 17.96 -13.83 18.32
C HIS A 429 17.34 -15.10 18.94
N SER A 430 16.45 -15.78 18.21
CA SER A 430 15.54 -16.80 18.79
C SER A 430 16.23 -18.10 19.17
N GLN A 431 17.38 -18.40 18.55
CA GLN A 431 18.21 -19.56 18.86
C GLN A 431 19.12 -19.38 20.09
N GLN A 432 19.17 -18.20 20.73
CA GLN A 432 19.99 -18.01 21.93
C GLN A 432 19.34 -18.66 23.18
N PRO A 433 20.16 -19.20 24.10
CA PRO A 433 19.68 -19.60 25.42
C PRO A 433 18.95 -18.46 26.13
N LEU A 434 17.85 -18.79 26.81
CA LEU A 434 16.98 -17.80 27.45
C LEU A 434 17.70 -16.98 28.54
N ARG A 435 18.73 -17.56 29.16
CA ARG A 435 19.60 -16.89 30.13
C ARG A 435 20.48 -15.82 29.47
N GLU A 436 21.18 -16.17 28.38
CA GLU A 436 22.04 -15.26 27.62
C GLU A 436 21.24 -14.08 27.05
N ARG A 437 20.04 -14.36 26.50
CA ARG A 437 19.13 -13.30 26.03
C ARG A 437 18.71 -12.35 27.16
N ARG A 438 18.47 -12.85 28.37
CA ARG A 438 18.13 -12.02 29.54
C ARG A 438 19.30 -11.17 30.01
N GLU A 439 20.50 -11.74 30.00
CA GLU A 439 21.74 -11.04 30.36
C GLU A 439 22.01 -9.91 29.36
N ASN A 440 21.99 -10.16 28.05
CA ASN A 440 22.18 -9.12 27.02
C ASN A 440 21.15 -7.97 27.11
N LEU A 441 19.88 -8.30 27.40
CA LEU A 441 18.85 -7.27 27.61
C LEU A 441 19.03 -6.50 28.92
N ALA A 442 19.61 -7.12 29.95
CA ALA A 442 19.92 -6.46 31.21
C ALA A 442 21.11 -5.50 31.07
N GLU A 443 22.12 -5.85 30.26
CA GLU A 443 23.24 -4.97 29.93
C GLU A 443 22.78 -3.70 29.20
N LEU A 444 21.84 -3.82 28.25
CA LEU A 444 21.23 -2.66 27.57
C LEU A 444 20.47 -1.76 28.54
N ARG A 445 19.65 -2.32 29.44
CA ARG A 445 18.89 -1.54 30.44
C ARG A 445 19.79 -0.81 31.44
N ARG A 446 21.00 -1.31 31.67
CA ARG A 446 22.01 -0.68 32.53
C ARG A 446 22.91 0.29 31.76
N PHE A 447 22.70 0.46 30.46
CA PHE A 447 23.56 1.25 29.56
C PHE A 447 25.02 0.77 29.52
N GLU A 448 25.29 -0.48 29.93
CA GLU A 448 26.60 -1.13 29.80
C GLU A 448 26.88 -1.50 28.34
N SER A 449 25.82 -1.78 27.58
CA SER A 449 25.82 -1.87 26.13
C SER A 449 24.97 -0.74 25.55
N ARG A 450 25.42 -0.15 24.44
CA ARG A 450 24.70 0.93 23.74
C ARG A 450 24.08 0.49 22.40
N ILE A 451 24.54 -0.62 21.84
CA ILE A 451 24.11 -1.11 20.51
C ILE A 451 23.59 -2.54 20.64
N ILE A 452 22.37 -2.79 20.14
CA ILE A 452 21.80 -4.13 20.02
C ILE A 452 21.61 -4.53 18.56
N VAL A 453 22.10 -5.71 18.18
CA VAL A 453 21.84 -6.34 16.88
C VAL A 453 20.76 -7.40 17.02
N CYS A 454 19.68 -7.34 16.24
CA CYS A 454 18.55 -8.25 16.39
C CYS A 454 17.91 -8.75 15.08
N VAL A 455 17.24 -9.91 15.19
CA VAL A 455 16.47 -10.55 14.09
C VAL A 455 15.03 -10.72 14.50
N ASP A 456 14.12 -10.03 13.80
CA ASP A 456 12.66 -10.13 13.97
C ASP A 456 12.18 -10.20 15.43
N MET A 457 12.97 -9.62 16.34
CA MET A 457 12.79 -9.65 17.79
C MET A 457 13.35 -8.36 18.37
N LEU A 458 12.73 -7.90 19.46
CA LEU A 458 12.33 -6.50 19.68
C LEU A 458 11.05 -6.10 18.91
N GLY A 459 10.32 -7.10 18.41
CA GLY A 459 8.95 -6.96 17.93
C GLY A 459 7.95 -6.73 19.07
N GLU A 460 6.68 -7.02 18.81
CA GLU A 460 5.58 -6.64 19.69
C GLU A 460 5.77 -7.11 21.14
N GLY A 461 5.75 -6.16 22.09
CA GLY A 461 5.87 -6.40 23.53
C GLY A 461 7.17 -5.95 24.20
N PHE A 462 8.16 -5.48 23.43
CA PHE A 462 9.37 -4.86 23.97
C PHE A 462 9.16 -3.37 24.27
N ASP A 463 9.56 -2.93 25.47
CA ASP A 463 9.41 -1.56 25.97
C ASP A 463 10.72 -1.05 26.56
N LEU A 464 11.37 -0.12 25.86
CA LEU A 464 12.60 0.56 26.27
C LEU A 464 12.61 1.98 25.66
N PRO A 465 12.12 3.00 26.38
CA PRO A 465 11.97 4.36 25.86
C PRO A 465 13.27 4.99 25.34
N GLU A 466 14.41 4.60 25.89
CA GLU A 466 15.75 5.10 25.55
C GLU A 466 16.28 4.56 24.23
N LEU A 467 15.66 3.52 23.68
CA LEU A 467 15.94 3.04 22.34
C LEU A 467 15.39 4.05 21.34
N LYS A 468 16.26 4.93 20.86
CA LYS A 468 15.90 6.09 20.01
C LYS A 468 16.52 6.04 18.63
N ILE A 469 17.56 5.22 18.41
CA ILE A 469 18.22 5.09 17.11
C ILE A 469 17.95 3.70 16.54
N ALA A 470 17.42 3.63 15.31
CA ALA A 470 17.08 2.38 14.63
C ALA A 470 17.74 2.28 13.25
N ALA A 471 18.76 1.44 13.11
CA ALA A 471 19.37 1.05 11.85
C ALA A 471 18.68 -0.17 11.23
N LEU A 472 18.20 -0.01 10.00
CA LEU A 472 17.48 -1.03 9.24
C LEU A 472 18.37 -1.58 8.12
N HIS A 473 19.10 -2.65 8.43
CA HIS A 473 19.96 -3.35 7.45
C HIS A 473 19.18 -4.23 6.47
N ASP A 474 17.96 -4.62 6.84
CA ASP A 474 17.02 -5.30 5.94
C ASP A 474 15.62 -4.71 6.06
N HIS A 475 14.92 -4.66 4.93
CA HIS A 475 13.56 -4.15 4.85
C HIS A 475 12.53 -5.13 5.40
N HIS A 476 11.47 -4.62 6.03
CA HIS A 476 10.26 -5.41 6.28
C HIS A 476 9.53 -5.69 4.96
N LYS A 477 8.81 -6.81 4.91
CA LYS A 477 7.88 -7.13 3.81
C LYS A 477 6.64 -6.22 3.76
N SER A 478 6.39 -5.41 4.79
CA SER A 478 5.18 -4.59 4.95
C SER A 478 5.48 -3.24 5.63
N ILE A 479 4.87 -2.18 5.10
CA ILE A 479 4.93 -0.81 5.65
C ILE A 479 4.27 -0.68 7.02
N ALA A 480 3.21 -1.45 7.27
CA ALA A 480 2.46 -1.43 8.52
C ALA A 480 3.37 -1.87 9.69
N VAL A 481 4.14 -2.94 9.48
CA VAL A 481 5.08 -3.48 10.46
C VAL A 481 6.21 -2.47 10.72
N THR A 482 6.68 -1.78 9.68
CA THR A 482 7.72 -0.74 9.81
C THR A 482 7.22 0.47 10.61
N ILE A 483 5.99 0.96 10.35
CA ILE A 483 5.41 2.08 11.11
C ILE A 483 5.15 1.68 12.56
N GLN A 484 4.63 0.47 12.80
CA GLN A 484 4.39 -0.03 14.15
C GLN A 484 5.70 -0.23 14.92
N PHE A 485 6.75 -0.67 14.23
CA PHE A 485 8.10 -0.78 14.75
C PHE A 485 8.69 0.58 15.09
N VAL A 486 8.76 1.51 14.13
CA VAL A 486 9.30 2.87 14.32
C VAL A 486 8.49 3.67 15.35
N GLY A 487 7.17 3.50 15.40
CA GLY A 487 6.31 4.11 16.41
C GLY A 487 6.58 3.65 17.85
N ARG A 488 7.42 2.65 18.08
CA ARG A 488 7.91 2.28 19.42
C ARG A 488 9.02 3.22 19.92
N PHE A 489 9.76 3.85 19.01
CA PHE A 489 10.88 4.75 19.30
C PHE A 489 10.40 6.19 19.55
N THR A 490 9.20 6.56 19.10
CA THR A 490 8.64 7.92 19.16
C THR A 490 7.88 8.26 20.45
N ARG A 491 7.94 7.39 21.46
CA ARG A 491 7.23 7.58 22.74
C ARG A 491 7.71 8.84 23.45
N GLN A 492 6.77 9.50 24.14
CA GLN A 492 7.02 10.75 24.85
C GLN A 492 7.72 10.50 26.19
N ASP A 493 9.00 10.86 26.22
CA ASP A 493 9.70 11.28 27.43
C ASP A 493 10.29 12.67 27.13
N PRO A 494 10.01 13.71 27.93
CA PRO A 494 10.59 15.04 27.74
C PRO A 494 12.12 15.06 27.85
N THR A 495 12.71 14.09 28.54
CA THR A 495 14.16 13.98 28.76
C THR A 495 14.89 13.23 27.65
N LEU A 496 14.15 12.50 26.79
CA LEU A 496 14.68 11.78 25.64
C LEU A 496 14.31 12.54 24.36
N GLY A 497 15.31 12.79 23.51
CA GLY A 497 15.15 13.55 22.26
C GLY A 497 14.28 12.85 21.22
N ASP A 498 14.38 13.33 19.98
CA ASP A 498 13.67 12.74 18.85
C ASP A 498 14.27 11.38 18.46
N ALA A 499 13.46 10.52 17.83
CA ALA A 499 13.93 9.21 17.37
C ALA A 499 14.60 9.33 16.01
N THR A 500 15.70 8.61 15.78
CA THR A 500 16.42 8.57 14.51
C THR A 500 16.30 7.21 13.84
N VAL A 501 15.87 7.17 12.57
CA VAL A 501 15.82 5.95 11.76
C VAL A 501 16.84 6.04 10.63
N ILE A 502 17.65 5.00 10.45
CA ILE A 502 18.75 4.93 9.49
C ILE A 502 18.49 3.75 8.56
N ALA A 503 18.50 3.96 7.25
CA ALA A 503 18.29 2.88 6.28
C ALA A 503 18.94 3.18 4.93
N ASN A 504 19.27 2.12 4.19
CA ASN A 504 19.78 2.23 2.84
C ASN A 504 18.64 2.47 1.82
N THR A 505 18.91 3.32 0.85
CA THR A 505 18.00 3.69 -0.25
C THR A 505 18.37 3.09 -1.59
N GLY A 506 19.54 2.45 -1.69
CA GLY A 506 20.14 2.01 -2.95
C GLY A 506 19.62 0.69 -3.55
N ILE A 507 19.08 -0.23 -2.74
CA ILE A 507 18.79 -1.62 -3.15
C ILE A 507 17.33 -1.83 -3.59
N ASP A 508 17.14 -2.49 -4.74
CA ASP A 508 15.88 -2.61 -5.52
C ASP A 508 14.74 -3.47 -4.89
N ASP A 509 14.90 -3.99 -3.68
CA ASP A 509 13.98 -4.98 -3.07
C ASP A 509 13.01 -4.36 -2.05
N ILE A 510 12.65 -3.10 -2.24
CA ILE A 510 11.77 -2.36 -1.33
C ILE A 510 10.33 -2.38 -1.87
N ASP A 511 9.40 -2.89 -1.06
CA ASP A 511 7.97 -2.77 -1.32
C ASP A 511 7.62 -1.29 -1.58
N ARG A 512 6.79 -1.03 -2.59
CA ARG A 512 6.51 0.26 -3.22
C ARG A 512 6.14 1.40 -2.26
N SER A 513 5.63 1.05 -1.09
CA SER A 513 5.26 2.00 -0.04
C SER A 513 6.40 2.33 0.93
N LEU A 514 7.37 1.44 1.11
CA LEU A 514 8.55 1.63 1.96
C LEU A 514 9.64 2.47 1.28
N ALA A 515 9.79 2.39 -0.05
CA ALA A 515 10.79 3.18 -0.79
C ALA A 515 10.54 4.69 -0.72
N LYS A 516 9.27 5.06 -0.49
CA LYS A 516 8.84 6.43 -0.19
C LYS A 516 9.28 6.91 1.19
N LEU A 517 9.28 6.04 2.19
CA LEU A 517 9.77 6.38 3.53
C LEU A 517 11.28 6.58 3.51
N TYR A 518 12.02 5.78 2.76
CA TYR A 518 13.47 5.82 2.81
C TYR A 518 14.12 6.93 1.97
N ALA A 519 13.40 7.80 1.25
CA ALA A 519 14.05 8.83 0.43
C ALA A 519 14.77 9.92 1.26
N GLU A 520 15.93 10.41 0.79
CA GLU A 520 16.80 11.40 1.48
C GLU A 520 16.07 12.63 2.04
N ASP A 521 15.08 13.17 1.31
CA ASP A 521 14.28 14.34 1.72
C ASP A 521 12.83 13.98 2.06
N ALA A 522 12.59 12.76 2.54
CA ALA A 522 11.27 12.37 3.02
C ALA A 522 11.01 13.04 4.37
N ASP A 523 10.08 14.02 4.44
CA ASP A 523 9.40 14.28 5.71
C ASP A 523 8.61 13.02 6.05
N TRP A 524 9.23 12.16 6.85
CA TRP A 524 8.66 10.91 7.32
C TRP A 524 7.27 11.13 7.91
N ASN A 525 7.02 12.30 8.52
CA ASN A 525 5.72 12.63 9.08
C ASN A 525 4.69 12.86 7.98
N ALA A 526 5.01 13.67 6.96
CA ALA A 526 4.16 13.92 5.80
C ALA A 526 3.94 12.69 4.91
N LEU A 527 4.93 11.78 4.82
CA LEU A 527 4.85 10.57 4.01
C LEU A 527 4.08 9.44 4.70
N VAL A 528 4.25 9.25 6.00
CA VAL A 528 3.38 8.35 6.76
C VAL A 528 1.94 8.92 6.78
N GLU A 529 1.77 10.25 6.83
CA GLU A 529 0.49 10.94 6.65
C GLU A 529 -0.17 10.64 5.29
N ALA A 530 0.54 10.83 4.17
CA ALA A 530 -0.01 10.63 2.83
C ALA A 530 -0.31 9.15 2.53
N LEU A 531 0.58 8.23 2.94
CA LEU A 531 0.44 6.80 2.71
C LEU A 531 -0.66 6.16 3.57
N SER A 532 -0.85 6.66 4.79
CA SER A 532 -1.96 6.26 5.65
C SER A 532 -3.27 6.84 5.11
N SER A 533 -3.33 8.13 4.81
CA SER A 533 -4.58 8.83 4.45
C SER A 533 -5.15 8.42 3.10
N ALA A 534 -4.35 8.36 2.02
CA ALA A 534 -4.86 8.00 0.69
C ALA A 534 -5.30 6.53 0.58
N LYS A 535 -4.57 5.61 1.25
CA LYS A 535 -4.99 4.20 1.34
C LYS A 535 -6.20 4.04 2.24
N ILE A 536 -6.28 4.76 3.37
CA ILE A 536 -7.44 4.74 4.26
C ILE A 536 -8.65 5.31 3.54
N GLU A 537 -8.57 6.44 2.86
CA GLU A 537 -9.71 7.09 2.20
C GLU A 537 -10.27 6.24 1.04
N ARG A 538 -9.42 5.68 0.17
CA ARG A 538 -9.87 4.72 -0.85
C ARG A 538 -10.49 3.49 -0.22
N GLN A 539 -9.96 3.00 0.91
CA GLN A 539 -10.54 1.88 1.64
C GLN A 539 -11.81 2.25 2.39
N VAL A 540 -11.97 3.49 2.84
CA VAL A 540 -13.18 4.04 3.46
C VAL A 540 -14.26 4.15 2.40
N ARG A 541 -14.01 4.75 1.23
CA ARG A 541 -14.97 4.78 0.11
C ARG A 541 -15.37 3.37 -0.34
N ARG A 542 -14.39 2.46 -0.42
CA ARG A 542 -14.66 1.04 -0.70
C ARG A 542 -15.44 0.38 0.44
N ALA A 543 -15.10 0.63 1.69
CA ALA A 543 -15.80 0.09 2.86
C ALA A 543 -17.21 0.67 2.98
N GLU A 544 -17.44 1.93 2.66
CA GLU A 544 -18.76 2.56 2.54
C GLU A 544 -19.57 1.91 1.43
N MET A 545 -18.95 1.63 0.27
CA MET A 545 -19.61 0.89 -0.80
C MET A 545 -19.99 -0.52 -0.35
N PHE A 546 -19.14 -1.25 0.37
CA PHE A 546 -19.47 -2.60 0.87
C PHE A 546 -20.40 -2.59 2.10
N LYS A 547 -20.27 -1.62 3.01
CA LYS A 547 -21.10 -1.48 4.24
C LYS A 547 -22.53 -1.09 3.90
N GLY A 548 -22.72 -0.33 2.81
CA GLY A 548 -24.04 -0.01 2.33
C GLY A 548 -24.82 -1.23 1.83
N PHE A 549 -24.17 -2.37 1.55
CA PHE A 549 -24.88 -3.56 1.10
C PHE A 549 -25.60 -4.29 2.24
N THR A 550 -26.89 -4.52 2.05
CA THR A 550 -27.77 -5.31 2.92
C THR A 550 -28.44 -6.42 2.10
N GLY A 551 -28.81 -7.55 2.73
CA GLY A 551 -29.53 -8.66 2.08
C GLY A 551 -28.86 -10.02 2.31
N ASP A 552 -29.37 -11.06 1.65
CA ASP A 552 -29.25 -12.48 2.03
C ASP A 552 -28.32 -13.34 1.13
N LEU A 553 -27.49 -12.71 0.29
CA LEU A 553 -26.46 -13.43 -0.50
C LEU A 553 -25.20 -13.74 0.35
N ASP A 554 -25.30 -14.66 1.30
CA ASP A 554 -24.23 -14.93 2.27
C ASP A 554 -23.19 -15.96 1.83
N ASP A 555 -23.56 -16.89 0.94
CA ASP A 555 -22.65 -17.92 0.41
C ASP A 555 -21.54 -17.36 -0.49
N ILE A 556 -21.72 -16.14 -1.04
CA ILE A 556 -20.78 -15.50 -1.97
C ILE A 556 -20.36 -14.11 -1.43
N PRO A 557 -19.19 -13.99 -0.78
CA PRO A 557 -18.70 -12.70 -0.32
C PRO A 557 -18.45 -11.74 -1.48
N LEU A 558 -19.05 -10.54 -1.45
CA LEU A 558 -18.93 -9.58 -2.55
C LEU A 558 -17.47 -9.17 -2.86
N GLN A 559 -16.56 -9.33 -1.90
CA GLN A 559 -15.14 -9.00 -2.04
C GLN A 559 -14.36 -9.98 -2.90
N THR A 560 -14.92 -11.17 -3.20
CA THR A 560 -14.28 -12.19 -4.06
C THR A 560 -14.75 -12.11 -5.52
N LEU A 561 -15.66 -11.20 -5.84
CA LEU A 561 -16.22 -11.06 -7.19
C LEU A 561 -15.21 -10.45 -8.17
N GLU A 562 -15.03 -11.10 -9.31
CA GLU A 562 -14.24 -10.59 -10.45
C GLU A 562 -15.13 -10.43 -11.71
N PRO A 563 -16.01 -9.41 -11.74
CA PRO A 563 -16.93 -9.22 -12.86
C PRO A 563 -16.22 -8.74 -14.13
N LYS A 564 -16.82 -9.05 -15.29
CA LYS A 564 -16.40 -8.51 -16.59
C LYS A 564 -16.98 -7.11 -16.79
N MET A 565 -16.22 -6.22 -17.42
CA MET A 565 -16.69 -4.87 -17.77
C MET A 565 -17.74 -4.91 -18.89
N ASN A 566 -19.01 -5.01 -18.51
CA ASN A 566 -20.14 -5.05 -19.43
C ASN A 566 -21.42 -4.55 -18.76
N ALA A 567 -22.41 -4.13 -19.57
CA ALA A 567 -23.75 -3.80 -19.12
C ALA A 567 -24.74 -3.80 -20.30
N VAL A 568 -26.02 -4.05 -20.01
CA VAL A 568 -27.17 -3.72 -20.87
C VAL A 568 -27.84 -2.49 -20.28
N VAL A 569 -28.12 -1.48 -21.10
CA VAL A 569 -28.60 -0.17 -20.63
C VAL A 569 -30.08 0.03 -20.94
N TYR A 570 -30.81 0.53 -19.95
CA TYR A 570 -32.23 0.79 -19.99
C TYR A 570 -32.51 2.25 -19.61
N ARG A 571 -33.36 2.92 -20.37
CA ARG A 571 -33.96 4.20 -20.01
C ARG A 571 -35.17 3.94 -19.13
N THR A 572 -35.31 4.69 -18.04
CA THR A 572 -36.47 4.61 -17.15
C THR A 572 -36.84 6.00 -16.62
N SER A 573 -38.11 6.18 -16.32
CA SER A 573 -38.64 7.36 -15.62
C SER A 573 -39.14 7.00 -14.22
N CYS A 574 -38.68 5.88 -13.65
CA CYS A 574 -39.04 5.51 -12.28
C CYS A 574 -38.50 6.55 -11.30
N GLU A 575 -39.32 6.94 -10.33
CA GLU A 575 -38.90 7.82 -9.24
C GLU A 575 -38.25 7.02 -8.10
N SER A 576 -38.53 5.72 -8.03
CA SER A 576 -37.94 4.74 -7.13
C SER A 576 -37.81 3.40 -7.84
N TRP A 577 -36.63 2.77 -7.74
CA TRP A 577 -36.44 1.37 -8.13
C TRP A 577 -36.69 0.42 -6.96
N ASP A 578 -37.08 -0.83 -7.25
CA ASP A 578 -37.24 -1.91 -6.26
C ASP A 578 -36.53 -3.19 -6.74
N PRO A 579 -35.25 -3.38 -6.38
CA PRO A 579 -34.48 -4.56 -6.81
C PRO A 579 -35.01 -5.90 -6.30
N PHE A 580 -35.83 -5.93 -5.25
CA PHE A 580 -36.33 -7.18 -4.66
C PHE A 580 -37.33 -7.89 -5.58
N GLN A 581 -38.02 -7.15 -6.45
CA GLN A 581 -38.89 -7.72 -7.50
C GLN A 581 -38.13 -8.63 -8.49
N ALA A 582 -36.80 -8.64 -8.47
CA ALA A 582 -36.00 -9.56 -9.26
C ALA A 582 -36.23 -11.03 -8.86
N GLU A 583 -36.53 -11.31 -7.58
CA GLU A 583 -36.72 -12.67 -7.07
C GLU A 583 -37.91 -13.37 -7.72
N ASP A 584 -39.02 -12.65 -7.92
CA ASP A 584 -40.28 -13.14 -8.52
C ASP A 584 -40.12 -13.62 -9.98
N LEU A 585 -38.98 -13.36 -10.62
CA LEU A 585 -38.68 -13.78 -11.98
C LEU A 585 -38.04 -15.16 -12.09
N TYR A 586 -37.64 -15.77 -10.97
CA TYR A 586 -36.90 -17.02 -10.95
C TYR A 586 -37.65 -18.11 -10.18
N ASP A 587 -37.49 -19.37 -10.62
CA ASP A 587 -38.10 -20.50 -9.94
C ASP A 587 -37.55 -20.67 -8.51
N PRO A 588 -38.38 -21.11 -7.55
CA PRO A 588 -37.93 -21.38 -6.18
C PRO A 588 -36.70 -22.28 -6.14
N GLY A 589 -35.63 -21.84 -5.46
CA GLY A 589 -34.35 -22.54 -5.36
C GLY A 589 -33.33 -22.22 -6.46
N SER A 590 -33.71 -21.50 -7.52
CA SER A 590 -32.77 -20.98 -8.52
C SER A 590 -32.20 -19.62 -8.14
N TYR A 591 -32.94 -18.82 -7.38
CA TYR A 591 -32.47 -17.55 -6.81
C TYR A 591 -31.76 -17.80 -5.47
N LEU A 592 -30.58 -17.23 -5.29
CA LEU A 592 -29.71 -17.52 -4.14
C LEU A 592 -29.64 -16.37 -3.12
N GLY A 593 -30.42 -15.32 -3.33
CA GLY A 593 -30.40 -14.11 -2.51
C GLY A 593 -29.73 -12.92 -3.21
N MET A 594 -29.89 -11.74 -2.62
CA MET A 594 -29.39 -10.46 -3.13
C MET A 594 -28.70 -9.66 -2.05
N LYS A 595 -27.72 -8.87 -2.47
CA LYS A 595 -27.19 -7.74 -1.70
C LYS A 595 -27.47 -6.44 -2.45
N ILE A 596 -28.09 -5.49 -1.76
CA ILE A 596 -28.40 -4.16 -2.28
C ILE A 596 -27.67 -3.09 -1.47
N ASN A 597 -26.99 -2.18 -2.15
CA ASN A 597 -26.54 -0.91 -1.60
C ASN A 597 -27.53 0.20 -2.00
N PRO A 598 -28.41 0.65 -1.08
CA PRO A 598 -29.43 1.64 -1.41
C PRO A 598 -28.84 3.02 -1.73
N HIS A 599 -27.74 3.41 -1.07
CA HIS A 599 -27.12 4.72 -1.24
C HIS A 599 -26.44 4.88 -2.60
N GLN A 600 -25.73 3.84 -3.04
CA GLN A 600 -25.08 3.80 -4.35
C GLN A 600 -26.03 3.30 -5.45
N ARG A 601 -27.24 2.88 -5.07
CA ARG A 601 -28.25 2.25 -5.95
C ARG A 601 -27.62 1.14 -6.79
N VAL A 602 -26.98 0.19 -6.11
CA VAL A 602 -26.36 -0.99 -6.72
C VAL A 602 -26.97 -2.24 -6.10
N ALA A 603 -27.38 -3.20 -6.92
CA ALA A 603 -27.91 -4.48 -6.46
C ALA A 603 -27.16 -5.63 -7.12
N ILE A 604 -26.86 -6.67 -6.36
CA ILE A 604 -26.07 -7.82 -6.81
C ILE A 604 -26.78 -9.08 -6.33
N PHE A 605 -27.07 -9.99 -7.23
CA PHE A 605 -27.66 -11.28 -6.89
C PHE A 605 -27.07 -12.39 -7.74
N ALA A 606 -27.21 -13.63 -7.27
CA ALA A 606 -26.75 -14.81 -7.99
C ALA A 606 -27.92 -15.76 -8.25
N THR A 607 -27.87 -16.45 -9.40
CA THR A 607 -28.82 -17.53 -9.72
C THR A 607 -28.09 -18.81 -10.08
N ARG A 608 -28.68 -19.96 -9.74
CA ARG A 608 -28.23 -21.31 -10.10
C ARG A 608 -29.24 -21.93 -11.07
N VAL A 609 -28.74 -22.44 -12.19
CA VAL A 609 -29.57 -23.13 -13.19
C VAL A 609 -29.01 -24.52 -13.44
N GLU A 610 -29.88 -25.51 -13.41
CA GLU A 610 -29.57 -26.91 -13.70
C GLU A 610 -30.14 -27.27 -15.08
N GLU A 611 -29.27 -27.45 -16.07
CA GLU A 611 -29.67 -27.84 -17.43
C GLU A 611 -29.19 -29.26 -17.73
N GLN A 612 -30.02 -30.08 -18.38
CA GLN A 612 -29.55 -31.35 -18.91
C GLN A 612 -28.43 -31.12 -19.94
N ALA A 613 -27.37 -31.92 -19.86
CA ALA A 613 -26.22 -31.82 -20.75
C ALA A 613 -26.64 -32.06 -22.21
N ARG A 614 -26.47 -31.04 -23.06
CA ARG A 614 -26.99 -31.01 -24.45
C ARG A 614 -26.45 -32.09 -25.39
N TRP A 615 -25.39 -32.79 -25.00
CA TRP A 615 -24.75 -33.84 -25.79
C TRP A 615 -25.26 -35.26 -25.43
N THR A 616 -26.20 -35.39 -24.49
CA THR A 616 -26.76 -36.69 -24.09
C THR A 616 -28.24 -36.59 -23.75
N THR A 617 -28.97 -37.69 -23.95
CA THR A 617 -30.37 -37.85 -23.53
C THR A 617 -30.49 -38.48 -22.14
N ALA A 618 -29.37 -38.87 -21.52
CA ALA A 618 -29.34 -39.41 -20.17
C ALA A 618 -29.81 -38.36 -19.15
N GLN A 619 -30.86 -38.67 -18.39
CA GLN A 619 -31.48 -37.73 -17.44
C GLN A 619 -30.58 -37.35 -16.24
N HIS A 620 -29.55 -38.15 -15.95
CA HIS A 620 -28.63 -37.90 -14.83
C HIS A 620 -27.44 -36.99 -15.20
N ALA A 621 -27.26 -36.66 -16.47
CA ALA A 621 -26.19 -35.77 -16.91
C ALA A 621 -26.67 -34.32 -16.85
N ILE A 622 -26.41 -33.64 -15.73
CA ILE A 622 -26.87 -32.27 -15.46
C ILE A 622 -25.65 -31.33 -15.40
N ASN A 623 -25.73 -30.22 -16.13
CA ASN A 623 -24.84 -29.08 -16.02
C ASN A 623 -25.42 -28.09 -15.01
N VAL A 624 -24.69 -27.81 -13.94
CA VAL A 624 -25.03 -26.74 -13.00
C VAL A 624 -24.26 -25.48 -13.41
N THR A 625 -24.97 -24.42 -13.77
CA THR A 625 -24.39 -23.14 -14.14
C THR A 625 -24.80 -22.05 -13.16
N TRP A 626 -23.84 -21.25 -12.72
CA TRP A 626 -24.05 -20.13 -11.80
C TRP A 626 -23.97 -18.82 -12.59
N HIS A 627 -24.91 -17.92 -12.32
CA HIS A 627 -24.97 -16.62 -12.95
C HIS A 627 -24.95 -15.49 -11.93
N LEU A 628 -23.95 -14.62 -12.04
CA LEU A 628 -23.90 -13.32 -11.36
C LEU A 628 -24.70 -12.28 -12.15
N HIS A 629 -25.54 -11.51 -11.45
CA HIS A 629 -26.27 -10.35 -11.96
C HIS A 629 -25.94 -9.12 -11.10
N MET A 630 -25.63 -8.00 -11.74
CA MET A 630 -25.31 -6.73 -11.10
C MET A 630 -26.12 -5.62 -11.76
N LEU A 631 -26.80 -4.82 -10.94
CA LEU A 631 -27.64 -3.72 -11.37
C LEU A 631 -27.12 -2.42 -10.77
N HIS A 632 -27.14 -1.34 -11.55
CA HIS A 632 -26.91 0.01 -11.05
C HIS A 632 -27.98 0.94 -11.59
N TRP A 633 -28.65 1.69 -10.73
CA TRP A 633 -29.63 2.69 -11.14
C TRP A 633 -29.09 4.11 -10.92
N ASP A 634 -28.83 4.79 -12.03
CA ASP A 634 -28.47 6.20 -12.06
C ASP A 634 -29.74 7.05 -12.24
N GLN A 635 -30.27 7.48 -11.10
CA GLN A 635 -31.45 8.34 -11.05
C GLN A 635 -31.24 9.67 -11.76
N THR A 636 -30.02 10.22 -11.76
CA THR A 636 -29.73 11.54 -12.34
C THR A 636 -29.80 11.50 -13.85
N SER A 637 -29.33 10.42 -14.47
CA SER A 637 -29.43 10.23 -15.93
C SER A 637 -30.68 9.48 -16.38
N GLY A 638 -31.49 8.96 -15.45
CA GLY A 638 -32.68 8.15 -15.74
C GLY A 638 -32.32 6.81 -16.40
N LEU A 639 -31.21 6.20 -16.00
CA LEU A 639 -30.67 4.98 -16.60
C LEU A 639 -30.55 3.85 -15.59
N LEU A 640 -30.87 2.64 -16.02
CA LEU A 640 -30.60 1.38 -15.32
C LEU A 640 -29.59 0.56 -16.15
N TYR A 641 -28.54 0.11 -15.47
CA TYR A 641 -27.48 -0.73 -16.03
C TYR A 641 -27.60 -2.13 -15.47
N ILE A 642 -27.62 -3.14 -16.33
CA ILE A 642 -27.69 -4.56 -15.93
C ILE A 642 -26.49 -5.30 -16.53
N SER A 643 -25.55 -5.74 -15.69
CA SER A 643 -24.47 -6.65 -16.06
C SER A 643 -24.83 -8.05 -15.62
N SER A 644 -24.67 -9.04 -16.49
CA SER A 644 -24.93 -10.43 -16.13
C SER A 644 -24.09 -11.39 -16.94
N SER A 645 -23.76 -12.51 -16.29
CA SER A 645 -23.10 -13.66 -16.90
C SER A 645 -24.06 -14.60 -17.63
N ALA A 646 -25.38 -14.47 -17.40
CA ALA A 646 -26.41 -15.21 -18.13
C ALA A 646 -26.60 -14.70 -19.56
N LYS A 647 -27.20 -15.53 -20.42
CA LYS A 647 -27.48 -15.19 -21.83
C LYS A 647 -28.98 -14.95 -22.05
N GLU A 648 -29.51 -13.81 -21.61
CA GLU A 648 -30.89 -13.43 -21.90
C GLU A 648 -31.07 -11.91 -22.11
N PRO A 649 -32.12 -11.48 -22.82
CA PRO A 649 -32.59 -10.10 -22.75
C PRO A 649 -33.17 -9.80 -21.35
N PHE A 650 -32.53 -8.93 -20.57
CA PHE A 650 -32.93 -8.58 -19.19
C PHE A 650 -34.12 -7.60 -19.11
N ASP A 651 -35.01 -7.57 -20.11
CA ASP A 651 -36.14 -6.62 -20.13
C ASP A 651 -37.15 -6.89 -19.02
N ARG A 652 -37.42 -8.18 -18.73
CA ARG A 652 -38.30 -8.56 -17.63
C ARG A 652 -37.73 -8.11 -16.29
N LEU A 653 -36.42 -8.31 -16.09
CA LEU A 653 -35.70 -7.84 -14.90
C LEU A 653 -35.71 -6.32 -14.78
N ALA A 654 -35.44 -5.60 -15.87
CA ALA A 654 -35.51 -4.13 -15.86
C ALA A 654 -36.90 -3.60 -15.50
N LYS A 655 -37.97 -4.25 -16.01
CA LYS A 655 -39.35 -3.87 -15.70
C LYS A 655 -39.79 -4.26 -14.30
N ALA A 656 -39.35 -5.41 -13.79
CA ALA A 656 -39.61 -5.79 -12.41
C ALA A 656 -39.00 -4.75 -11.45
N VAL A 657 -37.77 -4.32 -11.72
CA VAL A 657 -37.02 -3.43 -10.82
C VAL A 657 -37.37 -1.94 -10.99
N CYS A 658 -37.71 -1.47 -12.20
CA CYS A 658 -37.96 -0.05 -12.48
C CYS A 658 -39.36 0.23 -13.07
N GLY A 659 -40.26 -0.75 -13.07
CA GLY A 659 -41.61 -0.63 -13.63
C GLY A 659 -41.66 -0.64 -15.17
N ASP A 660 -42.88 -0.53 -15.71
CA ASP A 660 -43.16 -0.63 -17.16
C ASP A 660 -42.58 0.51 -18.01
N THR A 661 -42.03 1.55 -17.37
CA THR A 661 -41.32 2.65 -18.03
C THR A 661 -39.91 2.25 -18.48
N ALA A 662 -39.36 1.14 -17.97
CA ALA A 662 -38.07 0.63 -18.36
C ALA A 662 -38.07 0.18 -19.82
N ARG A 663 -37.30 0.89 -20.66
CA ARG A 663 -37.12 0.62 -22.08
C ARG A 663 -35.65 0.47 -22.38
N ARG A 664 -35.27 -0.63 -23.02
CA ARG A 664 -33.90 -0.84 -23.42
C ARG A 664 -33.46 0.24 -24.41
N ILE A 665 -32.23 0.74 -24.24
CA ILE A 665 -31.59 1.55 -25.27
C ILE A 665 -31.11 0.60 -26.37
N GLU A 666 -31.73 0.67 -27.53
CA GLU A 666 -31.46 -0.20 -28.66
C GLU A 666 -31.40 0.58 -29.98
N GLY A 667 -30.95 -0.08 -31.05
CA GLY A 667 -30.81 0.53 -32.36
C GLY A 667 -29.63 1.48 -32.47
N GLU A 668 -29.81 2.59 -33.19
CA GLU A 668 -28.71 3.50 -33.55
C GLU A 668 -28.09 4.20 -32.33
N ASP A 669 -28.89 4.56 -31.32
CA ASP A 669 -28.43 5.31 -30.14
C ASP A 669 -27.29 4.63 -29.38
N VAL A 670 -27.21 3.30 -29.45
CA VAL A 670 -26.13 2.50 -28.87
C VAL A 670 -24.76 2.91 -29.43
N PHE A 671 -24.68 3.20 -30.73
CA PHE A 671 -23.41 3.51 -31.39
C PHE A 671 -22.86 4.89 -31.00
N ARG A 672 -23.65 5.74 -30.35
CA ARG A 672 -23.16 7.00 -29.75
C ARG A 672 -22.09 6.76 -28.69
N SER A 673 -22.04 5.58 -28.07
CA SER A 673 -20.99 5.19 -27.11
C SER A 673 -19.57 5.13 -27.71
N LEU A 674 -19.45 5.18 -29.05
CA LEU A 674 -18.18 5.27 -29.78
C LEU A 674 -17.79 6.73 -30.08
N HIS A 675 -18.60 7.71 -29.68
CA HIS A 675 -18.26 9.12 -29.82
C HIS A 675 -17.04 9.51 -28.98
N GLY A 676 -16.31 10.52 -29.44
CA GLY A 676 -15.10 11.00 -28.79
C GLY A 676 -13.85 10.17 -29.08
N PHE A 677 -13.98 8.95 -29.60
CA PHE A 677 -12.82 8.13 -29.98
C PHE A 677 -12.02 8.81 -31.09
N LYS A 678 -10.75 9.08 -30.81
CA LYS A 678 -9.76 9.47 -31.81
C LYS A 678 -9.11 8.25 -32.43
N ARG A 679 -8.80 8.33 -33.74
CA ARG A 679 -8.25 7.22 -34.54
C ARG A 679 -9.05 5.93 -34.34
N LEU A 680 -10.37 6.05 -34.49
CA LEU A 680 -11.31 4.95 -34.25
C LEU A 680 -11.09 3.84 -35.28
N ILE A 681 -10.65 2.67 -34.83
CA ILE A 681 -10.50 1.46 -35.65
C ILE A 681 -11.61 0.49 -35.27
N LEU A 682 -12.49 0.21 -36.21
CA LEU A 682 -13.49 -0.85 -36.06
C LEU A 682 -12.81 -2.20 -36.34
N ARG A 683 -12.75 -3.07 -35.34
CA ARG A 683 -12.17 -4.42 -35.46
C ARG A 683 -13.18 -5.42 -36.00
N ASN A 684 -14.46 -5.17 -35.73
CA ASN A 684 -15.62 -5.96 -36.15
C ASN A 684 -16.77 -5.01 -36.45
N LEU A 685 -17.42 -5.21 -37.59
CA LEU A 685 -18.68 -4.58 -37.96
C LEU A 685 -19.70 -5.64 -38.41
N GLY A 686 -20.71 -5.90 -37.60
CA GLY A 686 -21.85 -6.74 -37.93
C GLY A 686 -23.00 -5.94 -38.54
N LEU A 687 -23.51 -6.35 -39.70
CA LEU A 687 -24.66 -5.77 -40.39
C LEU A 687 -25.77 -6.80 -40.61
N THR A 688 -27.01 -6.36 -40.47
CA THR A 688 -28.22 -7.14 -40.75
C THR A 688 -28.92 -6.57 -41.99
N HIS A 689 -29.39 -7.43 -42.91
CA HIS A 689 -30.02 -7.02 -44.17
C HIS A 689 -31.56 -6.91 -44.01
N ARG A 690 -32.16 -5.77 -44.39
CA ARG A 690 -33.63 -5.58 -44.37
C ARG A 690 -34.35 -6.28 -45.53
N GLN A 691 -33.71 -6.38 -46.70
CA GLN A 691 -34.27 -7.05 -47.88
C GLN A 691 -33.17 -7.82 -48.62
N GLY A 692 -33.33 -9.13 -48.75
CA GLY A 692 -32.42 -10.02 -49.48
C GLY A 692 -32.84 -11.49 -49.35
N ARG A 693 -33.05 -12.18 -50.48
CA ARG A 693 -33.38 -13.63 -50.51
C ARG A 693 -32.08 -14.46 -50.37
N GLY A 694 -31.42 -14.42 -49.22
CA GLY A 694 -30.26 -15.31 -48.98
C GLY A 694 -29.40 -15.01 -47.74
N VAL A 695 -28.89 -13.79 -47.58
CA VAL A 695 -27.98 -13.43 -46.48
C VAL A 695 -28.69 -12.52 -45.48
N ARG A 696 -28.90 -13.02 -44.24
CA ARG A 696 -29.59 -12.26 -43.16
C ARG A 696 -28.63 -11.43 -42.31
N TYR A 697 -27.39 -11.88 -42.17
CA TYR A 697 -26.36 -11.24 -41.34
C TYR A 697 -25.00 -11.36 -42.02
N SER A 698 -24.22 -10.29 -42.00
CA SER A 698 -22.85 -10.23 -42.49
C SER A 698 -21.97 -9.67 -41.38
N MET A 699 -20.85 -10.33 -41.10
CA MET A 699 -19.83 -9.83 -40.18
C MET A 699 -18.59 -9.47 -41.00
N TYR A 700 -18.14 -8.24 -40.86
CA TYR A 700 -16.94 -7.72 -41.50
C TYR A 700 -15.84 -7.64 -40.44
N MET A 701 -14.66 -8.20 -40.73
CA MET A 701 -13.51 -8.24 -39.83
C MET A 701 -12.25 -7.82 -40.57
N GLY A 702 -11.33 -7.15 -39.88
CA GLY A 702 -10.07 -6.72 -40.50
C GLY A 702 -10.31 -5.75 -41.66
N VAL A 703 -9.80 -6.05 -42.84
CA VAL A 703 -9.90 -5.19 -44.05
C VAL A 703 -11.32 -5.08 -44.59
N ASP A 704 -12.14 -6.10 -44.42
CA ASP A 704 -13.51 -6.11 -44.97
C ASP A 704 -14.42 -5.09 -44.27
N VAL A 705 -13.98 -4.52 -43.13
CA VAL A 705 -14.68 -3.48 -42.39
C VAL A 705 -14.96 -2.25 -43.26
N ALA A 706 -14.06 -1.89 -44.19
CA ALA A 706 -14.28 -0.77 -45.11
C ALA A 706 -15.48 -1.02 -46.03
N ASP A 707 -15.57 -2.21 -46.63
CA ASP A 707 -16.72 -2.64 -47.44
C ASP A 707 -18.00 -2.67 -46.61
N GLY A 708 -17.90 -3.10 -45.35
CA GLY A 708 -18.97 -3.04 -44.38
C GLY A 708 -19.47 -1.61 -44.15
N LEU A 709 -18.56 -0.65 -43.93
CA LEU A 709 -18.89 0.75 -43.72
C LEU A 709 -19.59 1.38 -44.93
N ASP A 710 -19.10 1.12 -46.14
CA ASP A 710 -19.73 1.65 -47.35
C ASP A 710 -21.11 1.02 -47.59
N SER A 711 -21.27 -0.25 -47.26
CA SER A 711 -22.56 -0.90 -47.35
C SER A 711 -23.54 -0.47 -46.24
N ALA A 712 -23.04 -0.09 -45.07
CA ALA A 712 -23.84 0.45 -43.97
C ALA A 712 -24.48 1.81 -44.31
N LYS A 713 -23.99 2.54 -45.33
CA LYS A 713 -24.61 3.78 -45.85
C LYS A 713 -25.92 3.52 -46.61
N SER A 714 -26.17 2.28 -47.05
CA SER A 714 -27.42 1.91 -47.74
C SER A 714 -28.58 1.81 -46.74
N GLN A 715 -29.72 2.43 -47.05
CA GLN A 715 -30.95 2.37 -46.23
C GLN A 715 -31.51 0.93 -46.03
N SER A 716 -30.94 -0.07 -46.72
CA SER A 716 -31.30 -1.48 -46.64
C SER A 716 -30.54 -2.29 -45.58
N ARG A 717 -29.60 -1.70 -44.84
CA ARG A 717 -28.79 -2.40 -43.82
C ARG A 717 -28.88 -1.76 -42.44
N ILE A 718 -28.84 -2.60 -41.40
CA ILE A 718 -28.93 -2.19 -39.99
C ILE A 718 -27.63 -2.62 -39.29
N LYS A 719 -26.97 -1.67 -38.62
CA LYS A 719 -25.79 -1.93 -37.78
C LYS A 719 -26.19 -2.80 -36.58
N ASN A 720 -25.39 -3.80 -36.25
CA ASN A 720 -25.74 -4.80 -35.24
C ASN A 720 -24.68 -4.91 -34.13
N ASN A 721 -23.52 -5.53 -34.35
CA ASN A 721 -22.49 -5.66 -33.32
C ASN A 721 -21.22 -4.98 -33.79
N ILE A 722 -20.65 -4.12 -32.96
CA ILE A 722 -19.45 -3.36 -33.30
C ILE A 722 -18.48 -3.47 -32.14
N PHE A 723 -17.23 -3.78 -32.48
CA PHE A 723 -16.13 -3.70 -31.53
C PHE A 723 -15.06 -2.78 -32.08
N ALA A 724 -14.70 -1.77 -31.31
CA ALA A 724 -13.77 -0.74 -31.72
C ALA A 724 -12.68 -0.49 -30.69
N THR A 725 -11.55 -0.03 -31.20
CA THR A 725 -10.37 0.39 -30.44
C THR A 725 -9.94 1.77 -30.93
N GLY A 726 -9.37 2.58 -30.04
CA GLY A 726 -8.82 3.88 -30.38
C GLY A 726 -8.40 4.59 -29.10
N PHE A 727 -8.48 5.92 -29.09
CA PHE A 727 -8.06 6.74 -27.96
C PHE A 727 -9.21 7.62 -27.46
N LEU A 728 -9.43 7.61 -26.14
CA LEU A 728 -10.34 8.51 -25.44
C LEU A 728 -9.52 9.31 -24.42
N ASP A 729 -9.65 10.63 -24.43
CA ASP A 729 -8.94 11.54 -23.53
C ASP A 729 -7.42 11.29 -23.46
N GLY A 730 -6.81 10.93 -24.59
CA GLY A 730 -5.39 10.62 -24.70
C GLY A 730 -4.96 9.33 -23.99
N ALA A 731 -5.88 8.37 -23.83
CA ALA A 731 -5.61 7.03 -23.30
C ALA A 731 -6.16 5.94 -24.24
N PRO A 732 -5.46 4.80 -24.37
CA PRO A 732 -5.98 3.64 -25.12
C PRO A 732 -7.31 3.17 -24.54
N ALA A 733 -8.33 3.05 -25.39
CA ALA A 733 -9.65 2.61 -25.00
C ALA A 733 -10.21 1.56 -25.96
N SER A 734 -11.08 0.70 -25.43
CA SER A 734 -11.85 -0.27 -26.21
C SER A 734 -13.31 -0.19 -25.84
N ARG A 735 -14.20 -0.30 -26.84
CA ARG A 735 -15.64 -0.30 -26.64
C ARG A 735 -16.28 -1.26 -27.62
N GLY A 736 -17.00 -2.22 -27.07
CA GLY A 736 -17.92 -3.07 -27.79
C GLY A 736 -19.34 -2.64 -27.52
N CYS A 737 -20.17 -2.63 -28.56
CA CYS A 737 -21.58 -2.31 -28.44
C CYS A 737 -22.42 -3.16 -29.42
N SER A 738 -23.65 -3.46 -29.02
CA SER A 738 -24.62 -4.23 -29.80
C SER A 738 -25.92 -3.47 -29.89
N ALA A 739 -26.53 -3.41 -31.07
CA ALA A 739 -27.83 -2.79 -31.32
C ALA A 739 -28.93 -3.32 -30.39
N LYS A 740 -28.73 -4.47 -29.74
CA LYS A 740 -29.56 -5.00 -28.65
C LYS A 740 -29.30 -4.36 -27.29
N GLY A 741 -28.60 -3.23 -27.21
CA GLY A 741 -28.34 -2.46 -25.99
C GLY A 741 -27.22 -2.96 -25.08
N LYS A 742 -26.38 -3.90 -25.54
CA LYS A 742 -25.26 -4.44 -24.74
C LYS A 742 -23.96 -3.70 -25.04
N PHE A 743 -23.22 -3.35 -23.99
CA PHE A 743 -21.91 -2.71 -24.03
C PHE A 743 -20.87 -3.56 -23.31
N TRP A 744 -19.61 -3.56 -23.76
CA TRP A 744 -18.50 -4.26 -23.10
C TRP A 744 -17.14 -3.63 -23.41
N SER A 745 -16.14 -3.94 -22.59
CA SER A 745 -14.74 -3.55 -22.79
C SER A 745 -13.78 -4.69 -22.45
N ILE A 746 -12.56 -4.65 -22.97
CA ILE A 746 -11.48 -5.58 -22.60
C ILE A 746 -10.90 -5.24 -21.22
N SER A 747 -11.09 -4.01 -20.74
CA SER A 747 -10.63 -3.55 -19.43
C SER A 747 -11.18 -4.40 -18.28
N LYS A 748 -10.34 -4.68 -17.28
CA LYS A 748 -10.74 -5.38 -16.05
C LYS A 748 -11.41 -4.43 -15.06
N VAL A 749 -12.42 -4.92 -14.34
CA VAL A 749 -13.00 -4.25 -13.17
C VAL A 749 -12.07 -4.49 -11.98
N ARG A 750 -11.50 -3.45 -11.35
CA ARG A 750 -10.65 -3.63 -10.16
C ARG A 750 -11.48 -3.62 -8.88
N ASP A 751 -12.55 -2.82 -8.86
CA ASP A 751 -13.61 -2.87 -7.86
C ASP A 751 -14.96 -2.39 -8.43
N LEU A 752 -16.03 -2.46 -7.63
CA LEU A 752 -17.38 -2.11 -8.05
C LEU A 752 -17.53 -0.62 -8.41
N THR A 753 -16.66 0.26 -7.91
CA THR A 753 -16.69 1.71 -8.22
C THR A 753 -16.24 1.94 -9.67
N ASP A 754 -15.20 1.24 -10.13
CA ASP A 754 -14.75 1.30 -11.54
C ASP A 754 -15.89 0.95 -12.52
N TRP A 755 -16.73 -0.04 -12.16
CA TRP A 755 -17.85 -0.46 -13.00
C TRP A 755 -18.97 0.58 -13.04
N VAL A 756 -19.25 1.24 -11.91
CA VAL A 756 -20.24 2.33 -11.82
C VAL A 756 -19.79 3.52 -12.68
N ASP A 757 -18.54 3.96 -12.55
CA ASP A 757 -18.00 5.09 -13.32
C ASP A 757 -18.01 4.80 -14.84
N TRP A 758 -17.67 3.58 -15.22
CA TRP A 758 -17.73 3.13 -16.61
C TRP A 758 -19.16 3.12 -17.15
N CYS A 759 -20.14 2.68 -16.35
CA CYS A 759 -21.55 2.73 -16.72
C CYS A 759 -22.02 4.18 -16.96
N GLN A 760 -21.64 5.11 -16.09
CA GLN A 760 -21.97 6.53 -16.23
C GLN A 760 -21.36 7.16 -17.49
N ASP A 761 -20.13 6.79 -17.85
CA ASP A 761 -19.49 7.22 -19.11
C ASP A 761 -20.27 6.74 -20.34
N VAL A 762 -20.64 5.45 -20.38
CA VAL A 762 -21.52 4.92 -21.44
C VAL A 762 -22.85 5.68 -21.47
N GLY A 763 -23.44 5.91 -20.30
CA GLY A 763 -24.72 6.59 -20.13
C GLY A 763 -24.74 8.00 -20.71
N ARG A 764 -23.71 8.79 -20.41
CA ARG A 764 -23.55 10.16 -20.93
C ARG A 764 -23.59 10.19 -22.46
N ALA A 765 -22.84 9.30 -23.11
CA ALA A 765 -22.77 9.26 -24.58
C ALA A 765 -24.09 8.80 -25.23
N VAL A 766 -24.75 7.78 -24.68
CA VAL A 766 -26.00 7.25 -25.27
C VAL A 766 -27.22 8.13 -25.00
N ASN A 767 -27.20 8.94 -23.94
CA ASN A 767 -28.26 9.88 -23.62
C ASN A 767 -28.15 11.23 -24.32
N ASP A 768 -27.01 11.57 -24.91
CA ASP A 768 -26.83 12.85 -25.58
C ASP A 768 -27.45 12.84 -27.00
N PRO A 769 -28.52 13.61 -27.27
CA PRO A 769 -29.14 13.69 -28.59
C PRO A 769 -28.30 14.50 -29.60
N GLY A 770 -27.31 15.26 -29.16
CA GLY A 770 -26.38 15.99 -30.03
C GLY A 770 -25.38 15.10 -30.76
N ILE A 771 -25.20 13.85 -30.30
CA ILE A 771 -24.27 12.90 -30.91
C ILE A 771 -24.95 12.16 -32.06
N THR A 772 -24.48 12.41 -33.28
CA THR A 772 -24.94 11.70 -34.49
C THR A 772 -24.12 10.43 -34.74
N THR A 773 -24.77 9.31 -35.04
CA THR A 773 -24.07 8.05 -35.33
C THR A 773 -23.29 8.12 -36.64
N ASP A 774 -23.78 8.86 -37.63
CA ASP A 774 -23.06 9.09 -38.89
C ASP A 774 -21.74 9.84 -38.66
N GLY A 775 -21.70 10.80 -37.73
CA GLY A 775 -20.46 11.48 -37.35
C GLY A 775 -19.41 10.52 -36.78
N VAL A 776 -19.84 9.60 -35.92
CA VAL A 776 -18.98 8.57 -35.29
C VAL A 776 -18.36 7.63 -36.32
N PHE A 777 -19.12 7.18 -37.32
CA PHE A 777 -18.58 6.28 -38.36
C PHE A 777 -17.80 7.00 -39.44
N LYS A 778 -18.10 8.29 -39.69
CA LYS A 778 -17.26 9.13 -40.55
C LYS A 778 -15.87 9.29 -39.96
N SER A 779 -15.72 9.40 -38.64
CA SER A 779 -14.40 9.49 -37.98
C SER A 779 -13.63 8.15 -37.88
N ALA A 780 -14.17 7.04 -38.41
CA ALA A 780 -13.50 5.74 -38.35
C ALA A 780 -12.44 5.60 -39.45
N MET A 781 -11.25 5.10 -39.08
CA MET A 781 -10.19 4.80 -40.04
C MET A 781 -10.58 3.61 -40.92
N ARG A 782 -10.32 3.72 -42.22
CA ARG A 782 -10.71 2.70 -43.21
C ARG A 782 -9.51 1.81 -43.56
N PRO A 783 -9.54 0.51 -43.20
CA PRO A 783 -8.49 -0.41 -43.60
C PRO A 783 -8.61 -0.75 -45.09
N ARG A 784 -7.48 -0.78 -45.78
CA ARG A 784 -7.36 -1.21 -47.18
C ARG A 784 -6.23 -2.21 -47.29
N GLN A 785 -6.51 -3.39 -47.86
CA GLN A 785 -5.46 -4.33 -48.20
C GLN A 785 -4.64 -3.76 -49.38
N ILE A 786 -3.32 -3.76 -49.23
CA ILE A 786 -2.39 -3.28 -50.26
C ILE A 786 -1.50 -4.43 -50.75
N SER A 787 -1.22 -4.43 -52.05
CA SER A 787 -0.23 -5.31 -52.68
C SER A 787 1.04 -4.56 -53.07
N ASP A 788 1.01 -3.22 -52.99
CA ASP A 788 2.09 -2.32 -53.35
C ASP A 788 2.22 -1.24 -52.27
N ARG A 789 3.45 -0.75 -52.04
CA ARG A 789 3.73 0.32 -51.08
C ARG A 789 2.93 1.60 -51.43
N PRO A 790 2.32 2.30 -50.46
CA PRO A 790 1.71 3.60 -50.69
C PRO A 790 2.75 4.67 -51.06
N ALA A 791 2.41 5.57 -51.98
CA ALA A 791 3.28 6.67 -52.45
C ALA A 791 3.33 7.85 -51.46
N VAL A 792 3.54 7.53 -50.18
CA VAL A 792 3.56 8.46 -49.05
C VAL A 792 4.86 8.25 -48.28
N PRO A 793 5.54 9.32 -47.84
CA PRO A 793 6.72 9.21 -46.98
C PRO A 793 6.38 8.52 -45.65
N PRO A 794 7.08 7.43 -45.26
CA PRO A 794 6.98 6.90 -43.90
C PRO A 794 7.63 7.88 -42.93
N VAL A 795 7.11 8.00 -41.71
CA VAL A 795 7.62 8.92 -40.67
C VAL A 795 8.19 8.15 -39.50
N ALA A 796 7.47 7.14 -39.02
CA ALA A 796 7.90 6.34 -37.87
C ALA A 796 7.68 4.84 -38.12
N ILE A 797 8.52 4.01 -37.51
CA ILE A 797 8.31 2.57 -37.38
C ILE A 797 8.33 2.20 -35.90
N HIS A 798 7.40 1.34 -35.49
CA HIS A 798 7.24 0.91 -34.11
C HIS A 798 7.46 -0.59 -33.96
N TRP A 799 8.06 -0.95 -32.83
CA TRP A 799 8.09 -2.35 -32.38
C TRP A 799 6.66 -2.91 -32.27
N PRO A 800 6.45 -4.19 -32.60
CA PRO A 800 5.16 -4.83 -32.38
C PRO A 800 4.69 -4.71 -30.92
N GLU A 801 3.42 -4.38 -30.71
CA GLU A 801 2.87 -4.10 -29.37
C GLU A 801 3.03 -5.30 -28.42
N SER A 802 2.98 -6.54 -28.93
CA SER A 802 3.13 -7.73 -28.07
C SER A 802 4.51 -7.79 -27.41
N LEU A 803 5.57 -7.36 -28.10
CA LEU A 803 6.93 -7.28 -27.55
C LEU A 803 7.02 -6.19 -26.49
N LEU A 804 6.40 -5.03 -26.76
CA LEU A 804 6.36 -3.92 -25.80
C LEU A 804 5.53 -4.25 -24.55
N MET A 805 4.56 -5.16 -24.62
CA MET A 805 3.77 -5.58 -23.45
C MET A 805 4.52 -6.50 -22.49
N GLN A 806 5.54 -7.22 -22.97
CA GLN A 806 6.36 -8.12 -22.15
C GLN A 806 7.23 -7.35 -21.13
N ILE A 807 7.82 -8.09 -20.20
CA ILE A 807 8.90 -7.58 -19.34
C ILE A 807 10.16 -7.56 -20.20
N GLU A 808 10.81 -6.41 -20.32
CA GLU A 808 11.95 -6.19 -21.23
C GLU A 808 13.11 -7.16 -20.97
N ASP A 809 13.36 -7.54 -19.71
CA ASP A 809 14.40 -8.51 -19.33
C ASP A 809 14.14 -9.95 -19.79
N ARG A 810 12.94 -10.23 -20.32
CA ARG A 810 12.58 -11.52 -20.91
C ARG A 810 12.78 -11.57 -22.42
N ILE A 811 13.23 -10.47 -23.01
CA ILE A 811 13.48 -10.32 -24.44
C ILE A 811 14.97 -10.09 -24.68
N GLU A 812 15.56 -10.95 -25.48
CA GLU A 812 16.95 -10.86 -25.93
C GLU A 812 16.97 -10.90 -27.46
N ILE A 813 17.71 -9.98 -28.08
CA ILE A 813 17.95 -9.96 -29.53
C ILE A 813 19.39 -10.39 -29.76
N THR A 814 19.61 -11.40 -30.59
CA THR A 814 20.96 -11.88 -30.89
C THR A 814 21.31 -11.55 -32.33
N PHE A 815 22.43 -10.85 -32.52
CA PHE A 815 23.02 -10.56 -33.83
C PHE A 815 24.19 -11.51 -34.09
N GLY A 816 23.98 -12.52 -34.93
CA GLY A 816 24.94 -13.61 -35.10
C GLY A 816 25.07 -14.40 -33.80
N ASP A 817 26.23 -14.27 -33.13
CA ASP A 817 26.53 -14.90 -31.85
C ASP A 817 26.52 -13.92 -30.66
N LYS A 818 26.17 -12.65 -30.89
CA LYS A 818 26.19 -11.59 -29.86
C LYS A 818 24.78 -11.31 -29.33
N PRO A 819 24.43 -11.75 -28.11
CA PRO A 819 23.17 -11.36 -27.48
C PRO A 819 23.24 -9.89 -27.02
N VAL A 820 22.17 -9.16 -27.26
CA VAL A 820 21.96 -7.77 -26.86
C VAL A 820 20.62 -7.68 -26.14
N LEU A 821 20.58 -6.92 -25.05
CA LEU A 821 19.34 -6.68 -24.32
C LEU A 821 18.37 -5.87 -25.19
N PHE A 822 17.09 -6.20 -25.15
CA PHE A 822 16.06 -5.47 -25.90
C PHE A 822 16.07 -3.94 -25.60
N THR A 823 16.48 -3.54 -24.40
CA THR A 823 16.59 -2.13 -23.98
C THR A 823 17.71 -1.33 -24.66
N GLU A 824 18.66 -2.00 -25.31
CA GLU A 824 19.75 -1.39 -26.08
C GLU A 824 19.53 -1.53 -27.59
N CYS A 825 18.34 -1.99 -27.99
CA CYS A 825 17.96 -2.14 -29.39
C CYS A 825 16.90 -1.11 -29.79
N ASP A 826 17.00 -0.59 -31.02
CA ASP A 826 15.94 0.20 -31.64
C ASP A 826 15.55 -0.36 -33.01
N ILE A 827 14.37 0.04 -33.47
CA ILE A 827 13.87 -0.19 -34.83
C ILE A 827 13.75 1.17 -35.54
N GLU A 828 14.39 1.30 -36.70
CA GLU A 828 14.56 2.56 -37.40
C GLU A 828 14.27 2.40 -38.89
N LEU A 829 13.65 3.40 -39.51
CA LEU A 829 13.52 3.48 -40.97
C LEU A 829 14.90 3.79 -41.58
N LEU A 830 15.24 3.18 -42.72
CA LEU A 830 16.49 3.49 -43.43
C LEU A 830 16.35 4.70 -44.35
N ASP A 831 15.14 4.99 -44.83
CA ASP A 831 14.82 6.16 -45.64
C ASP A 831 13.34 6.56 -45.48
N ASN A 832 13.04 7.82 -45.77
CA ASN A 832 11.69 8.38 -45.78
C ASN A 832 11.21 8.62 -47.21
N ALA A 833 11.72 7.87 -48.19
CA ALA A 833 11.42 8.10 -49.59
C ALA A 833 9.91 7.98 -49.86
N ARG A 834 9.37 8.82 -50.75
CA ARG A 834 7.96 8.76 -51.14
C ARG A 834 7.61 7.45 -51.88
N THR A 835 8.58 6.87 -52.58
CA THR A 835 8.44 5.66 -53.42
C THR A 835 9.68 4.77 -53.31
N GLY A 836 9.59 3.50 -53.69
CA GLY A 836 10.70 2.52 -53.62
C GLY A 836 10.48 1.46 -52.53
N PRO A 837 11.48 0.62 -52.20
CA PRO A 837 11.34 -0.41 -51.16
C PRO A 837 11.25 0.20 -49.75
N LEU A 838 10.32 -0.30 -48.91
CA LEU A 838 10.27 0.08 -47.49
C LEU A 838 11.33 -0.71 -46.73
N ARG A 839 12.36 -0.03 -46.23
CA ARG A 839 13.46 -0.67 -45.52
C ARG A 839 13.60 -0.11 -44.12
N PHE A 840 13.93 -0.99 -43.19
CA PHE A 840 14.15 -0.65 -41.79
C PHE A 840 15.29 -1.49 -41.23
N ALA A 841 15.87 -1.06 -40.13
CA ALA A 841 16.91 -1.79 -39.42
C ALA A 841 16.54 -2.00 -37.96
N VAL A 842 16.96 -3.15 -37.44
CA VAL A 842 17.06 -3.41 -36.01
C VAL A 842 18.51 -3.21 -35.62
N ARG A 843 18.77 -2.28 -34.71
CA ARG A 843 20.12 -1.81 -34.40
C ARG A 843 20.40 -1.82 -32.91
N SER A 844 21.64 -2.14 -32.55
CA SER A 844 22.29 -1.78 -31.29
C SER A 844 23.45 -0.83 -31.59
N ASP A 845 24.19 -0.40 -30.56
CA ASP A 845 25.33 0.51 -30.73
C ASP A 845 26.37 -0.01 -31.74
N ASP A 846 26.63 -1.32 -31.74
CA ASP A 846 27.68 -1.95 -32.55
C ASP A 846 27.17 -2.82 -33.70
N GLN A 847 25.88 -3.13 -33.76
CA GLN A 847 25.33 -4.14 -34.69
C GLN A 847 24.07 -3.62 -35.39
N SER A 848 23.86 -4.01 -36.64
CA SER A 848 22.69 -3.60 -37.44
C SER A 848 22.25 -4.74 -38.34
N ALA A 849 20.99 -5.13 -38.27
CA ALA A 849 20.34 -6.06 -39.21
C ALA A 849 19.28 -5.29 -40.00
N GLU A 850 19.37 -5.31 -41.32
CA GLU A 850 18.47 -4.57 -42.20
C GLU A 850 17.42 -5.51 -42.80
N PHE A 851 16.22 -4.99 -42.95
CA PHE A 851 15.04 -5.70 -43.41
C PHE A 851 14.32 -4.88 -44.48
N GLU A 852 13.67 -5.58 -45.40
CA GLU A 852 12.78 -4.98 -46.40
C GLU A 852 11.36 -5.48 -46.19
N ILE A 853 10.37 -4.62 -46.35
CA ILE A 853 8.96 -5.03 -46.37
C ILE A 853 8.58 -5.32 -47.81
N VAL A 854 8.31 -6.59 -48.08
CA VAL A 854 7.90 -7.08 -49.40
C VAL A 854 6.42 -7.40 -49.38
N PHE A 855 5.64 -6.67 -50.17
CA PHE A 855 4.22 -6.93 -50.37
C PHE A 855 4.04 -7.92 -51.53
N ALA A 856 3.28 -9.00 -51.29
CA ALA A 856 2.95 -9.96 -52.33
C ALA A 856 1.65 -10.69 -51.99
N ASN A 857 0.77 -10.85 -52.99
CA ASN A 857 -0.50 -11.59 -52.87
C ASN A 857 -1.37 -11.15 -51.67
N GLY A 858 -1.40 -9.85 -51.36
CA GLY A 858 -2.14 -9.31 -50.23
C GLY A 858 -1.55 -9.61 -48.84
N GLY A 859 -0.34 -10.16 -48.75
CA GLY A 859 0.43 -10.32 -47.52
C GLY A 859 1.71 -9.48 -47.51
N ALA A 860 2.34 -9.35 -46.34
CA ALA A 860 3.64 -8.71 -46.16
C ALA A 860 4.65 -9.72 -45.61
N ARG A 861 5.88 -9.67 -46.12
CA ARG A 861 7.04 -10.44 -45.61
C ARG A 861 8.14 -9.48 -45.21
N TYR A 862 8.98 -9.93 -44.27
CA TYR A 862 10.06 -9.13 -43.69
C TYR A 862 11.42 -9.84 -43.87
N PRO A 863 11.87 -10.13 -45.10
CA PRO A 863 13.18 -10.71 -45.33
C PRO A 863 14.27 -9.80 -44.76
N GLN A 864 15.24 -10.43 -44.09
CA GLN A 864 16.48 -9.75 -43.73
C GLN A 864 17.33 -9.61 -45.00
N SER A 865 17.69 -8.38 -45.35
CA SER A 865 18.43 -8.05 -46.58
C SER A 865 19.94 -7.89 -46.34
N ASN A 866 20.34 -7.48 -45.14
CA ASN A 866 21.74 -7.19 -44.81
C ASN A 866 22.05 -7.39 -43.31
N GLY A 867 23.34 -7.42 -42.95
CA GLY A 867 23.82 -7.55 -41.57
C GLY A 867 23.88 -8.99 -41.04
N PRO A 868 24.35 -9.19 -39.79
CA PRO A 868 24.41 -10.51 -39.16
C PRO A 868 23.01 -11.09 -38.93
N LYS A 869 22.85 -12.41 -39.02
CA LYS A 869 21.56 -13.09 -38.81
C LYS A 869 20.98 -12.70 -37.46
N ALA A 870 19.79 -12.10 -37.46
CA ALA A 870 19.17 -11.62 -36.24
C ALA A 870 18.05 -12.55 -35.74
N THR A 871 18.13 -12.95 -34.47
CA THR A 871 17.14 -13.79 -33.79
C THR A 871 16.60 -13.10 -32.55
N ILE A 872 15.42 -13.52 -32.12
CA ILE A 872 14.77 -13.03 -30.91
C ILE A 872 14.40 -14.20 -30.00
N LYS A 873 14.66 -14.02 -28.71
CA LYS A 873 14.24 -14.92 -27.64
C LYS A 873 13.22 -14.24 -26.77
N VAL A 874 12.02 -14.82 -26.66
CA VAL A 874 10.95 -14.35 -25.77
C VAL A 874 10.63 -15.48 -24.80
N GLY A 875 11.09 -15.35 -23.55
CA GLY A 875 11.02 -16.45 -22.58
C GLY A 875 11.85 -17.65 -23.02
N SER A 876 11.20 -18.78 -23.33
CA SER A 876 11.85 -20.00 -23.84
C SER A 876 11.79 -20.17 -25.36
N LYS A 877 10.99 -19.37 -26.08
CA LYS A 877 10.84 -19.47 -27.55
C LYS A 877 11.96 -18.67 -28.22
N ILE A 878 12.67 -19.28 -29.17
CA ILE A 878 13.69 -18.64 -30.02
C ILE A 878 13.27 -18.78 -31.47
N GLN A 879 13.30 -17.67 -32.23
CA GLN A 879 12.98 -17.64 -33.66
C GLN A 879 13.77 -16.53 -34.37
N THR A 880 13.78 -16.50 -35.70
CA THR A 880 14.38 -15.37 -36.44
C THR A 880 13.52 -14.12 -36.31
N LEU A 881 14.13 -12.92 -36.40
CA LEU A 881 13.34 -11.68 -36.42
C LEU A 881 12.38 -11.63 -37.61
N SER A 882 12.76 -12.15 -38.79
CA SER A 882 11.85 -12.25 -39.95
C SER A 882 10.59 -13.07 -39.66
N GLU A 883 10.72 -14.22 -38.99
CA GLU A 883 9.57 -15.03 -38.55
C GLU A 883 8.76 -14.31 -37.48
N SER A 884 9.44 -13.67 -36.52
CA SER A 884 8.76 -12.91 -35.47
C SER A 884 7.92 -11.76 -36.02
N PHE A 885 8.41 -11.02 -37.02
CA PHE A 885 7.66 -9.96 -37.68
C PHE A 885 6.55 -10.49 -38.59
N ALA A 886 6.68 -11.70 -39.12
CA ALA A 886 5.60 -12.36 -39.85
C ALA A 886 4.44 -12.76 -38.93
N ASP A 887 4.75 -13.19 -37.69
CA ASP A 887 3.75 -13.49 -36.65
C ASP A 887 3.13 -12.22 -36.09
N ASP A 888 3.94 -11.20 -35.76
CA ASP A 888 3.52 -9.92 -35.17
C ASP A 888 4.27 -8.76 -35.84
N ALA A 889 3.60 -8.09 -36.78
CA ALA A 889 4.22 -7.10 -37.64
C ALA A 889 4.57 -5.79 -36.93
N PRO A 890 5.71 -5.14 -37.28
CA PRO A 890 5.93 -3.77 -36.90
C PRO A 890 4.89 -2.85 -37.55
N GLN A 891 4.56 -1.74 -36.87
CA GLN A 891 3.67 -0.72 -37.40
C GLN A 891 4.49 0.40 -38.05
N ILE A 892 4.05 0.89 -39.22
CA ILE A 892 4.61 2.09 -39.86
C ILE A 892 3.57 3.19 -39.88
N ASP A 893 3.94 4.38 -39.42
CA ASP A 893 3.14 5.59 -39.53
C ASP A 893 3.65 6.43 -40.70
N PHE A 894 2.74 6.98 -41.51
CA PHE A 894 3.03 7.81 -42.67
C PHE A 894 2.74 9.29 -42.42
N GLY A 895 3.34 10.16 -43.24
CA GLY A 895 3.23 11.62 -43.09
C GLY A 895 1.83 12.19 -43.31
N ASP A 896 0.93 11.44 -43.97
CA ASP A 896 -0.48 11.79 -44.12
C ASP A 896 -1.36 11.32 -42.94
N GLY A 897 -0.74 10.75 -41.89
CA GLY A 897 -1.42 10.22 -40.71
C GLY A 897 -1.97 8.81 -40.87
N SER A 898 -1.85 8.19 -42.05
CA SER A 898 -2.17 6.78 -42.26
C SER A 898 -1.17 5.86 -41.55
N LEU A 899 -1.62 4.65 -41.19
CA LEU A 899 -0.77 3.65 -40.55
C LEU A 899 -0.86 2.31 -41.28
N LEU A 900 0.24 1.57 -41.31
CA LEU A 900 0.37 0.26 -41.95
C LEU A 900 0.75 -0.80 -40.94
N ILE A 901 0.00 -1.91 -40.94
CA ILE A 901 0.30 -3.11 -40.17
C ILE A 901 0.10 -4.31 -41.10
N TYR A 902 1.09 -5.19 -41.22
CA TYR A 902 1.13 -6.22 -42.28
C TYR A 902 0.97 -5.59 -43.67
N SER A 903 -0.08 -5.97 -44.40
CA SER A 903 -0.48 -5.44 -45.70
C SER A 903 -1.76 -4.59 -45.60
N HIS A 904 -2.12 -4.12 -44.39
CA HIS A 904 -3.33 -3.35 -44.16
C HIS A 904 -2.99 -1.88 -43.89
N LEU A 905 -3.33 -1.02 -44.84
CA LEU A 905 -3.19 0.43 -44.72
C LEU A 905 -4.47 1.03 -44.16
N TYR A 906 -4.40 1.68 -43.02
CA TYR A 906 -5.51 2.38 -42.38
C TYR A 906 -5.37 3.88 -42.68
N ALA A 907 -6.22 4.38 -43.57
CA ALA A 907 -6.24 5.80 -43.93
C ALA A 907 -7.12 6.61 -42.96
N LEU A 908 -6.76 7.89 -42.77
CA LEU A 908 -7.63 8.86 -42.10
C LEU A 908 -8.93 9.08 -42.90
N PRO A 909 -10.02 9.52 -42.24
CA PRO A 909 -11.27 9.82 -42.92
C PRO A 909 -11.18 10.89 -44.01
N GLU A 910 -12.00 10.74 -45.06
CA GLU A 910 -12.13 11.76 -46.13
C GLU A 910 -12.65 13.09 -45.56
N GLY A 911 -11.94 14.19 -45.85
CA GLY A 911 -12.34 15.56 -45.51
C GLY A 911 -11.66 16.16 -44.27
N GLU A 912 -10.92 15.37 -43.48
CA GLU A 912 -10.04 15.88 -42.43
C GLU A 912 -8.69 16.30 -43.03
N MET A 913 -8.58 17.52 -43.55
CA MET A 913 -7.28 18.10 -43.88
C MET A 913 -6.69 18.75 -42.63
N VAL A 914 -5.57 18.21 -42.17
CA VAL A 914 -4.76 18.82 -41.10
C VAL A 914 -4.23 20.14 -41.63
N GLN A 915 -4.63 21.24 -40.99
CA GLN A 915 -4.12 22.57 -41.32
C GLN A 915 -2.60 22.62 -41.09
N PRO A 916 -1.83 23.34 -41.94
CA PRO A 916 -0.39 23.48 -41.74
C PRO A 916 -0.06 23.98 -40.32
N TYR A 917 1.05 23.53 -39.76
CA TYR A 917 1.51 24.00 -38.46
C TYR A 917 1.76 25.51 -38.55
N PRO A 918 1.25 26.35 -37.64
CA PRO A 918 1.44 27.79 -37.76
C PRO A 918 2.93 28.16 -37.60
N PRO A 919 3.58 28.81 -38.59
CA PRO A 919 5.00 29.15 -38.54
C PRO A 919 5.37 30.02 -37.32
N GLU A 920 4.46 30.86 -36.85
CA GLU A 920 4.63 31.71 -35.67
C GLU A 920 4.76 30.93 -34.35
N LYS A 921 4.33 29.65 -34.32
CA LYS A 921 4.54 28.77 -33.17
C LYS A 921 5.95 28.15 -33.14
N ILE A 922 6.74 28.29 -34.20
CA ILE A 922 8.14 27.83 -34.21
C ILE A 922 8.98 28.83 -33.40
N GLU A 923 9.55 28.35 -32.31
CA GLU A 923 10.41 29.10 -31.42
C GLU A 923 11.80 29.28 -32.05
N VAL A 924 12.33 30.49 -32.01
CA VAL A 924 13.63 30.82 -32.61
C VAL A 924 14.67 30.96 -31.51
N TRP A 925 15.70 30.13 -31.56
CA TRP A 925 16.84 30.18 -30.65
C TRP A 925 18.08 30.78 -31.33
N ASP A 926 19.01 31.31 -30.54
CA ASP A 926 20.32 31.76 -31.00
C ASP A 926 21.30 30.58 -31.02
N TRP A 927 21.70 30.18 -32.23
CA TRP A 927 22.63 29.07 -32.47
C TRP A 927 24.06 29.53 -32.78
N SER A 928 24.37 30.83 -32.65
CA SER A 928 25.65 31.41 -33.09
C SER A 928 26.90 30.81 -32.44
N LYS A 929 26.76 30.28 -31.21
CA LYS A 929 27.84 29.62 -30.44
C LYS A 929 27.82 28.10 -30.54
N THR A 930 26.90 27.53 -31.31
CA THR A 930 26.66 26.08 -31.40
C THR A 930 27.03 25.59 -32.79
N ASN A 931 27.79 24.51 -32.85
CA ASN A 931 27.97 23.79 -34.11
C ASN A 931 26.70 22.99 -34.39
N ILE A 932 25.82 23.54 -35.21
CA ILE A 932 24.54 22.91 -35.59
C ILE A 932 24.70 21.56 -36.32
N ARG A 933 25.93 21.18 -36.70
CA ARG A 933 26.26 19.87 -37.29
C ARG A 933 26.69 18.83 -36.25
N ALA A 934 26.82 19.21 -34.99
CA ALA A 934 27.15 18.32 -33.87
C ALA A 934 25.91 18.11 -32.99
N GLU A 935 25.29 16.92 -33.09
CA GLU A 935 24.06 16.57 -32.37
C GLU A 935 24.29 16.41 -30.87
N ALA A 936 24.97 15.33 -30.49
CA ALA A 936 25.13 14.90 -29.11
C ALA A 936 26.35 15.54 -28.42
N GLN A 937 26.25 15.75 -27.10
CA GLN A 937 27.39 16.14 -26.27
C GLN A 937 28.37 14.98 -26.02
N GLY A 938 27.91 13.73 -26.15
CA GLY A 938 28.69 12.53 -25.87
C GLY A 938 29.16 12.42 -24.41
N VAL A 939 29.95 11.38 -24.10
CA VAL A 939 30.49 11.14 -22.74
C VAL A 939 31.40 12.29 -22.29
N GLU A 940 32.12 12.92 -23.21
CA GLU A 940 33.05 14.02 -22.94
C GLU A 940 32.34 15.37 -22.70
N LYS A 941 31.02 15.44 -22.84
CA LYS A 941 30.21 16.65 -22.67
C LYS A 941 30.69 17.82 -23.53
N ARG A 942 30.79 17.58 -24.84
CA ARG A 942 31.16 18.57 -25.86
C ARG A 942 30.33 19.85 -25.71
N VAL A 943 31.00 20.99 -25.59
CA VAL A 943 30.39 22.28 -25.23
C VAL A 943 29.61 22.97 -26.37
N ASP A 944 29.94 22.66 -27.62
CA ASP A 944 29.39 23.29 -28.83
C ASP A 944 28.33 22.43 -29.56
N SER A 945 27.76 21.40 -28.92
CA SER A 945 26.73 20.56 -29.52
C SER A 945 25.31 21.11 -29.33
N VAL A 946 24.39 20.68 -30.19
CA VAL A 946 22.96 21.03 -30.11
C VAL A 946 22.36 20.58 -28.79
N GLN A 947 22.58 19.32 -28.42
CA GLN A 947 22.08 18.74 -27.17
C GLN A 947 22.64 19.48 -25.94
N ARG A 948 23.91 19.91 -25.98
CA ARG A 948 24.51 20.67 -24.88
C ARG A 948 23.84 22.01 -24.65
N LEU A 949 23.56 22.76 -25.72
CA LEU A 949 22.84 24.04 -25.61
C LEU A 949 21.44 23.85 -25.01
N VAL A 950 20.74 22.76 -25.39
CA VAL A 950 19.44 22.41 -24.79
C VAL A 950 19.61 22.19 -23.28
N ILE A 951 20.56 21.35 -22.87
CA ILE A 951 20.81 21.08 -21.45
C ILE A 951 21.16 22.36 -20.68
N GLU A 952 22.04 23.21 -21.22
CA GLU A 952 22.41 24.48 -20.58
C GLU A 952 21.23 25.44 -20.46
N THR A 953 20.35 25.48 -21.45
CA THR A 953 19.11 26.26 -21.41
C THR A 953 18.17 25.74 -20.31
N LEU A 954 18.04 24.42 -20.16
CA LEU A 954 17.22 23.80 -19.10
C LEU A 954 17.82 24.00 -17.70
N LEU A 955 19.14 24.02 -17.59
CA LEU A 955 19.84 24.32 -16.34
C LEU A 955 19.64 25.78 -15.91
N ALA A 956 19.56 26.70 -16.88
CA ALA A 956 19.38 28.14 -16.67
C ALA A 956 17.91 28.60 -16.61
N ASP A 957 16.94 27.69 -16.75
CA ASP A 957 15.51 28.02 -16.72
C ASP A 957 15.11 28.69 -15.39
N THR A 958 14.31 29.75 -15.48
CA THR A 958 13.78 30.48 -14.32
C THR A 958 12.90 29.61 -13.42
N GLU A 959 12.26 28.60 -14.02
CA GLU A 959 11.57 27.52 -13.32
C GLU A 959 12.41 26.23 -13.42
N PRO A 960 13.21 25.92 -12.39
CA PRO A 960 14.16 24.84 -12.46
C PRO A 960 13.49 23.47 -12.65
N TYR A 961 14.10 22.64 -13.50
CA TYR A 961 13.77 21.22 -13.59
C TYR A 961 14.40 20.46 -12.42
N ASP A 962 13.68 19.48 -11.86
CA ASP A 962 14.17 18.62 -10.78
C ASP A 962 15.15 17.57 -11.30
N VAL A 963 14.85 17.00 -12.47
CA VAL A 963 15.72 16.04 -13.17
C VAL A 963 15.93 16.46 -14.61
N ILE A 964 17.19 16.44 -15.05
CA ILE A 964 17.58 16.53 -16.47
C ILE A 964 18.42 15.30 -16.77
N PHE A 965 17.95 14.47 -17.71
CA PHE A 965 18.53 13.17 -18.03
C PHE A 965 18.93 13.12 -19.50
N ASP A 966 20.22 12.89 -19.74
CA ASP A 966 20.84 12.61 -21.04
C ASP A 966 20.59 11.15 -21.43
N ASP A 967 19.52 10.91 -22.19
CA ASP A 967 19.15 9.57 -22.63
C ASP A 967 19.72 9.18 -24.00
N ASP A 968 20.53 10.06 -24.61
CA ASP A 968 21.12 9.88 -25.95
C ASP A 968 21.68 8.47 -26.16
N GLY A 969 21.28 7.85 -27.26
CA GLY A 969 21.74 6.56 -27.75
C GLY A 969 20.61 5.61 -28.16
N LYS A 970 20.96 4.41 -28.66
CA LYS A 970 19.95 3.47 -29.18
C LYS A 970 18.96 3.01 -28.11
N GLY A 971 17.67 3.01 -28.45
CA GLY A 971 16.59 2.60 -27.55
C GLY A 971 16.13 3.68 -26.55
N GLU A 972 16.56 4.93 -26.71
CA GLU A 972 16.19 6.07 -25.85
C GLU A 972 14.69 6.37 -25.77
N ILE A 973 14.33 7.14 -24.74
CA ILE A 973 13.05 7.82 -24.59
C ILE A 973 12.99 9.06 -25.48
N ALA A 974 14.01 9.91 -25.40
CA ALA A 974 14.29 11.12 -26.15
C ALA A 974 15.73 11.58 -25.83
N ASP A 975 16.40 12.35 -26.69
CA ASP A 975 17.80 12.79 -26.45
C ASP A 975 18.01 13.44 -25.08
N VAL A 976 17.03 14.24 -24.62
CA VAL A 976 17.00 14.79 -23.26
C VAL A 976 15.60 14.63 -22.66
N VAL A 977 15.53 14.05 -21.47
CA VAL A 977 14.30 13.93 -20.68
C VAL A 977 14.39 14.88 -19.47
N ALA A 978 13.45 15.82 -19.38
CA ALA A 978 13.40 16.78 -18.28
C ALA A 978 12.13 16.58 -17.45
N LEU A 979 12.27 16.54 -16.12
CA LEU A 979 11.17 16.32 -15.19
C LEU A 979 11.02 17.52 -14.25
N ARG A 980 9.80 18.04 -14.13
CA ARG A 980 9.37 18.89 -13.00
C ARG A 980 8.41 18.09 -12.15
N ILE A 981 8.67 18.04 -10.85
CA ILE A 981 8.00 17.17 -9.90
C ILE A 981 7.34 18.05 -8.85
N THR A 982 6.01 18.00 -8.80
CA THR A 982 5.19 18.62 -7.75
C THR A 982 4.50 17.52 -6.94
N ASP A 983 3.81 17.88 -5.85
CA ASP A 983 3.14 16.92 -4.95
C ASP A 983 2.10 16.01 -5.63
N SER A 984 1.52 16.46 -6.74
CA SER A 984 0.43 15.73 -7.43
C SER A 984 0.61 15.58 -8.94
N VAL A 985 1.54 16.34 -9.55
CA VAL A 985 1.77 16.35 -10.99
C VAL A 985 3.26 16.23 -11.30
N VAL A 986 3.59 15.38 -12.27
CA VAL A 986 4.94 15.28 -12.83
C VAL A 986 4.88 15.71 -14.28
N SER A 987 5.47 16.87 -14.58
CA SER A 987 5.57 17.37 -15.95
C SER A 987 6.84 16.83 -16.58
N VAL A 988 6.68 15.97 -17.58
CA VAL A 988 7.74 15.36 -18.37
C VAL A 988 7.87 16.10 -19.69
N THR A 989 9.04 16.63 -20.00
CA THR A 989 9.34 17.21 -21.31
C THR A 989 10.36 16.34 -22.03
N LEU A 990 10.00 15.85 -23.22
CA LEU A 990 10.84 15.01 -24.07
C LEU A 990 11.44 15.87 -25.19
N PHE A 991 12.76 16.07 -25.19
CA PHE A 991 13.47 16.84 -26.21
C PHE A 991 14.11 15.89 -27.21
N HIS A 992 13.72 16.01 -28.47
CA HIS A 992 14.33 15.31 -29.59
C HIS A 992 15.23 16.27 -30.34
N CYS A 993 16.53 16.04 -30.29
CA CYS A 993 17.57 16.89 -30.84
C CYS A 993 18.10 16.29 -32.12
N LYS A 994 18.21 17.08 -33.19
CA LYS A 994 18.81 16.61 -34.43
C LYS A 994 19.79 17.61 -35.01
N TYR A 995 20.95 17.13 -35.50
CA TYR A 995 21.88 18.00 -36.23
C TYR A 995 21.30 18.44 -37.58
N SER A 996 21.89 19.48 -38.16
CA SER A 996 21.61 19.86 -39.54
C SER A 996 22.59 19.24 -40.53
N SER A 997 22.07 18.68 -41.62
CA SER A 997 22.88 18.12 -42.71
C SER A 997 23.74 19.15 -43.46
N ALA A 998 23.43 20.46 -43.31
CA ALA A 998 24.16 21.55 -43.95
C ALA A 998 24.66 22.62 -42.95
N ALA A 999 25.56 23.48 -43.41
CA ALA A 999 26.16 24.53 -42.57
C ALA A 999 25.24 25.74 -42.30
N ALA A 1000 24.19 25.93 -43.10
CA ALA A 1000 23.24 27.03 -42.95
C ALA A 1000 21.81 26.49 -42.73
N PRO A 1001 21.02 27.11 -41.83
CA PRO A 1001 19.60 26.78 -41.67
C PRO A 1001 18.81 26.96 -42.98
N GLY A 1002 17.75 26.17 -43.15
CA GLY A 1002 16.92 26.14 -44.34
C GLY A 1002 15.63 25.35 -44.11
N ALA A 1003 15.09 24.72 -45.15
CA ALA A 1003 13.80 24.01 -45.12
C ALA A 1003 13.92 22.56 -45.59
N ARG A 1004 15.02 21.88 -45.22
CA ARG A 1004 15.28 20.50 -45.63
C ARG A 1004 14.31 19.56 -44.93
N LEU A 1005 13.53 18.81 -45.71
CA LEU A 1005 12.54 17.86 -45.19
C LEU A 1005 13.19 16.63 -44.54
N ASP A 1006 14.32 16.16 -45.06
CA ASP A 1006 15.02 15.00 -44.49
C ASP A 1006 15.47 15.27 -43.04
N ASP A 1007 15.96 16.48 -42.76
CA ASP A 1007 16.32 16.95 -41.40
C ASP A 1007 15.11 16.94 -40.43
N LEU A 1008 13.88 16.99 -40.95
CA LEU A 1008 12.63 16.98 -40.18
C LEU A 1008 12.03 15.58 -40.01
N TYR A 1009 12.08 14.71 -41.03
CA TYR A 1009 11.42 13.41 -40.99
C TYR A 1009 11.91 12.52 -39.84
N GLU A 1010 13.24 12.47 -39.64
CA GLU A 1010 13.84 11.64 -38.60
C GLU A 1010 13.41 12.08 -37.20
N VAL A 1011 13.54 13.38 -36.88
CA VAL A 1011 13.19 13.94 -35.57
C VAL A 1011 11.67 13.91 -35.31
N CYS A 1012 10.86 14.07 -36.35
CA CYS A 1012 9.42 13.88 -36.28
C CYS A 1012 9.05 12.42 -35.96
N GLY A 1013 9.76 11.46 -36.54
CA GLY A 1013 9.63 10.04 -36.26
C GLY A 1013 9.97 9.70 -34.81
N GLN A 1014 11.10 10.21 -34.29
CA GLN A 1014 11.49 10.05 -32.88
C GLN A 1014 10.43 10.63 -31.93
N ALA A 1015 9.92 11.83 -32.23
CA ALA A 1015 8.85 12.45 -31.47
C ALA A 1015 7.59 11.56 -31.39
N GLN A 1016 7.13 10.99 -32.51
CA GLN A 1016 5.99 10.06 -32.52
C GLN A 1016 6.27 8.77 -31.74
N LYS A 1017 7.46 8.15 -31.90
CA LYS A 1017 7.85 6.93 -31.17
C LYS A 1017 7.85 7.14 -29.65
N SER A 1018 8.27 8.31 -29.19
CA SER A 1018 8.38 8.62 -27.77
C SER A 1018 7.03 8.69 -27.03
N ALA A 1019 5.92 8.90 -27.76
CA ALA A 1019 4.59 9.09 -27.17
C ALA A 1019 4.12 7.92 -26.29
N ARG A 1020 4.57 6.70 -26.62
CA ARG A 1020 4.22 5.47 -25.88
C ARG A 1020 4.63 5.49 -24.41
N TRP A 1021 5.67 6.25 -24.05
CA TRP A 1021 6.19 6.29 -22.67
C TRP A 1021 5.17 6.88 -21.68
N ARG A 1022 4.21 7.68 -22.17
CA ARG A 1022 3.09 8.18 -21.38
C ARG A 1022 2.21 7.09 -20.79
N ASP A 1023 1.99 5.99 -21.50
CA ASP A 1023 1.06 4.92 -21.04
C ASP A 1023 1.60 4.20 -19.80
N ARG A 1024 2.93 4.23 -19.61
CA ARG A 1024 3.61 3.46 -18.57
C ARG A 1024 4.74 4.29 -17.94
N PRO A 1025 4.43 5.35 -17.18
CA PRO A 1025 5.45 6.20 -16.54
C PRO A 1025 6.42 5.41 -15.66
N ASN A 1026 5.93 4.36 -15.00
CA ASN A 1026 6.78 3.44 -14.24
C ASN A 1026 7.88 2.79 -15.08
N ARG A 1027 7.54 2.36 -16.30
CA ARG A 1027 8.49 1.70 -17.19
C ARG A 1027 9.49 2.71 -17.73
N MET A 1028 9.06 3.93 -18.05
CA MET A 1028 9.95 5.03 -18.43
C MET A 1028 11.01 5.28 -17.34
N LEU A 1029 10.58 5.46 -16.09
CA LEU A 1029 11.49 5.71 -14.98
C LEU A 1029 12.41 4.50 -14.70
N GLN A 1030 11.90 3.27 -14.84
CA GLN A 1030 12.72 2.06 -14.76
C GLN A 1030 13.78 2.03 -15.86
N HIS A 1031 13.41 2.42 -17.08
CA HIS A 1031 14.29 2.45 -18.24
C HIS A 1031 15.43 3.46 -18.03
N MET A 1032 15.12 4.68 -17.58
CA MET A 1032 16.14 5.69 -17.22
C MET A 1032 17.13 5.16 -16.18
N LEU A 1033 16.66 4.54 -15.11
CA LEU A 1033 17.50 3.97 -14.06
C LEU A 1033 18.41 2.85 -14.58
N LYS A 1034 17.86 1.97 -15.42
CA LYS A 1034 18.62 0.86 -16.01
C LYS A 1034 19.74 1.39 -16.90
N ARG A 1035 19.47 2.41 -17.71
CA ARG A 1035 20.47 3.04 -18.59
C ARG A 1035 21.55 3.81 -17.83
N GLU A 1036 21.19 4.46 -16.72
CA GLU A 1036 22.18 5.06 -15.81
C GLU A 1036 23.07 3.98 -15.19
N GLN A 1037 22.48 2.90 -14.65
CA GLN A 1037 23.23 1.80 -14.06
C GLN A 1037 24.23 1.20 -15.05
N MET A 1038 23.81 0.89 -16.27
CA MET A 1038 24.70 0.37 -17.31
C MET A 1038 25.86 1.33 -17.63
N ARG A 1039 25.62 2.64 -17.68
CA ARG A 1039 26.67 3.64 -17.96
C ARG A 1039 27.68 3.70 -16.80
N ARG A 1040 27.20 3.57 -15.56
CA ARG A 1040 28.03 3.51 -14.35
C ARG A 1040 28.84 2.22 -14.25
N ASP A 1041 28.25 1.06 -14.56
CA ASP A 1041 28.94 -0.24 -14.55
C ASP A 1041 30.11 -0.28 -15.55
N ARG A 1042 30.02 0.49 -16.64
CA ARG A 1042 31.10 0.69 -17.62
C ARG A 1042 32.16 1.72 -17.20
N GLY A 1043 32.02 2.36 -16.03
CA GLY A 1043 32.95 3.37 -15.52
C GLY A 1043 32.86 4.75 -16.22
N LEU A 1044 31.75 5.04 -16.90
CA LEU A 1044 31.54 6.29 -17.65
C LEU A 1044 30.82 7.35 -16.80
N SER A 1045 30.77 8.59 -17.31
CA SER A 1045 30.06 9.70 -16.66
C SER A 1045 28.55 9.46 -16.58
N SER A 1046 27.90 10.06 -15.57
CA SER A 1046 26.45 9.95 -15.38
C SER A 1046 25.66 10.50 -16.57
N ARG A 1047 24.49 9.89 -16.84
CA ARG A 1047 23.43 10.45 -17.70
C ARG A 1047 22.65 11.58 -17.01
N ILE A 1048 22.78 11.74 -15.70
CA ILE A 1048 22.03 12.74 -14.95
C ILE A 1048 22.81 14.05 -14.95
N GLU A 1049 22.31 15.05 -15.67
CA GLU A 1049 22.87 16.41 -15.71
C GLU A 1049 22.38 17.26 -14.53
N ARG A 1050 21.16 16.98 -14.05
CA ARG A 1050 20.57 17.58 -12.85
C ARG A 1050 19.68 16.56 -12.14
N GLY A 1051 19.70 16.58 -10.81
CA GLY A 1051 18.99 15.62 -9.97
C GLY A 1051 19.86 14.41 -9.62
N SER A 1052 19.25 13.27 -9.26
CA SER A 1052 19.97 12.05 -8.88
C SER A 1052 19.21 10.78 -9.27
N ALA A 1053 19.92 9.64 -9.34
CA ALA A 1053 19.29 8.35 -9.58
C ALA A 1053 18.34 7.99 -8.42
N ALA A 1054 18.67 8.43 -7.20
CA ALA A 1054 17.79 8.30 -6.03
C ALA A 1054 16.48 9.08 -6.23
N MET A 1055 16.52 10.28 -6.80
CA MET A 1055 15.31 11.06 -7.12
C MET A 1055 14.42 10.36 -8.15
N ILE A 1056 15.01 9.78 -9.22
CA ILE A 1056 14.27 8.99 -10.21
C ILE A 1056 13.68 7.71 -9.57
N LYS A 1057 14.43 7.03 -8.67
CA LYS A 1057 13.92 5.89 -7.88
C LYS A 1057 12.76 6.29 -6.96
N LYS A 1058 12.84 7.44 -6.28
CA LYS A 1058 11.78 7.99 -5.42
C LYS A 1058 10.51 8.24 -6.24
N LEU A 1059 10.65 8.92 -7.38
CA LEU A 1059 9.54 9.18 -8.31
C LEU A 1059 8.93 7.87 -8.84
N LYS A 1060 9.77 6.89 -9.20
CA LYS A 1060 9.34 5.57 -9.64
C LYS A 1060 8.56 4.82 -8.56
N ALA A 1061 8.96 4.86 -7.29
CA ALA A 1061 8.21 4.22 -6.22
C ALA A 1061 6.79 4.82 -6.08
N GLY A 1062 6.66 6.14 -6.20
CA GLY A 1062 5.42 6.89 -6.06
C GLY A 1062 4.66 7.24 -7.35
N TRP A 1063 4.97 6.60 -8.49
CA TRP A 1063 4.44 7.05 -9.78
C TRP A 1063 2.90 7.03 -9.88
N GLN A 1064 2.19 6.17 -9.14
CA GLN A 1064 0.72 6.13 -9.19
C GLN A 1064 0.04 7.27 -8.45
N ASP A 1065 0.78 7.95 -7.58
CA ASP A 1065 0.25 9.04 -6.76
C ASP A 1065 0.38 10.38 -7.48
N HIS A 1066 1.04 10.40 -8.64
CA HIS A 1066 1.22 11.58 -9.48
C HIS A 1066 0.45 11.41 -10.78
N ARG A 1067 -0.17 12.51 -11.23
CA ARG A 1067 -0.61 12.63 -12.62
C ARG A 1067 0.61 13.00 -13.46
N PHE A 1068 0.95 12.16 -14.44
CA PHE A 1068 2.01 12.49 -15.39
C PHE A 1068 1.44 13.28 -16.56
N GLU A 1069 2.05 14.41 -16.85
CA GLU A 1069 1.78 15.24 -18.01
C GLU A 1069 3.01 15.25 -18.90
N TYR A 1070 2.82 15.13 -20.21
CA TYR A 1070 3.91 14.98 -21.15
C TYR A 1070 3.83 16.04 -22.24
N ASP A 1071 4.97 16.68 -22.48
CA ASP A 1071 5.20 17.60 -23.59
C ASP A 1071 6.37 17.08 -24.43
N VAL A 1072 6.30 17.32 -25.75
CA VAL A 1072 7.36 16.97 -26.70
C VAL A 1072 7.91 18.24 -27.32
N ARG A 1073 9.23 18.30 -27.43
CA ARG A 1073 9.95 19.38 -28.11
C ARG A 1073 10.84 18.81 -29.20
N ILE A 1074 10.65 19.29 -30.42
CA ILE A 1074 11.57 19.01 -31.53
C ILE A 1074 12.57 20.16 -31.60
N VAL A 1075 13.85 19.84 -31.53
CA VAL A 1075 14.97 20.79 -31.60
C VAL A 1075 15.75 20.50 -32.88
N GLN A 1076 15.50 21.31 -33.91
CA GLN A 1076 16.17 21.19 -35.19
C GLN A 1076 16.74 22.55 -35.62
N PRO A 1077 17.97 22.91 -35.23
CA PRO A 1077 18.58 24.20 -35.56
C PRO A 1077 18.72 24.42 -37.07
N GLY A 1078 18.75 23.37 -37.87
CA GLY A 1078 18.75 23.44 -39.33
C GLY A 1078 17.45 23.96 -39.93
N LEU A 1079 16.35 23.99 -39.17
CA LEU A 1079 15.06 24.47 -39.62
C LEU A 1079 14.98 26.00 -39.50
N SER A 1080 14.75 26.72 -40.60
CA SER A 1080 14.46 28.15 -40.58
C SER A 1080 12.96 28.40 -40.61
N ARG A 1081 12.46 29.18 -39.64
CA ARG A 1081 11.06 29.60 -39.57
C ARG A 1081 10.63 30.41 -40.81
N GLN A 1082 11.52 31.22 -41.38
CA GLN A 1082 11.24 32.00 -42.58
C GLN A 1082 11.25 31.17 -43.87
N ALA A 1083 12.06 30.11 -43.92
CA ALA A 1083 12.25 29.33 -45.13
C ALA A 1083 11.32 28.10 -45.24
N ILE A 1084 10.73 27.63 -44.13
CA ILE A 1084 9.96 26.39 -44.10
C ILE A 1084 8.79 26.42 -45.09
N GLY A 1085 8.74 25.40 -45.96
CA GLY A 1085 7.68 25.24 -46.94
C GLY A 1085 6.44 24.54 -46.38
N GLU A 1086 5.36 24.56 -47.17
CA GLU A 1086 4.06 23.97 -46.83
C GLU A 1086 4.14 22.48 -46.46
N GLU A 1087 4.94 21.70 -47.20
CA GLU A 1087 5.14 20.26 -46.92
C GLU A 1087 5.76 20.02 -45.54
N GLY A 1088 6.70 20.87 -45.11
CA GLY A 1088 7.30 20.79 -43.77
C GLY A 1088 6.31 21.16 -42.67
N LEU A 1089 5.49 22.19 -42.89
CA LEU A 1089 4.45 22.60 -41.94
C LEU A 1089 3.35 21.54 -41.79
N HIS A 1090 2.98 20.84 -42.87
CA HIS A 1090 2.05 19.72 -42.79
C HIS A 1090 2.63 18.52 -42.04
N LEU A 1091 3.91 18.19 -42.24
CA LEU A 1091 4.58 17.15 -41.46
C LEU A 1091 4.52 17.45 -39.96
N LEU A 1092 4.89 18.68 -39.56
CA LEU A 1092 4.83 19.12 -38.15
C LEU A 1092 3.41 19.06 -37.58
N ALA A 1093 2.41 19.47 -38.35
CA ALA A 1093 1.01 19.41 -37.92
C ALA A 1093 0.49 17.97 -37.80
N GLY A 1094 0.94 17.06 -38.67
CA GLY A 1094 0.63 15.64 -38.59
C GLY A 1094 1.18 15.01 -37.31
N VAL A 1095 2.40 15.37 -36.92
CA VAL A 1095 3.02 14.94 -35.65
C VAL A 1095 2.28 15.52 -34.44
N GLU A 1096 1.97 16.82 -34.43
CA GLU A 1096 1.19 17.45 -33.35
C GLU A 1096 -0.17 16.77 -33.19
N THR A 1097 -0.88 16.54 -34.29
CA THR A 1097 -2.19 15.87 -34.30
C THR A 1097 -2.07 14.45 -33.76
N TYR A 1098 -1.07 13.67 -34.19
CA TYR A 1098 -0.81 12.33 -33.67
C TYR A 1098 -0.59 12.34 -32.16
N LEU A 1099 0.28 13.22 -31.66
CA LEU A 1099 0.62 13.31 -30.23
C LEU A 1099 -0.59 13.72 -29.38
N LEU A 1100 -1.39 14.67 -29.85
CA LEU A 1100 -2.60 15.13 -29.16
C LEU A 1100 -3.69 14.06 -29.14
N GLU A 1101 -3.96 13.42 -30.27
CA GLU A 1101 -5.05 12.46 -30.40
C GLU A 1101 -4.78 11.13 -29.70
N THR A 1102 -3.55 10.64 -29.80
CA THR A 1102 -3.18 9.34 -29.24
C THR A 1102 -2.89 9.43 -27.75
N ARG A 1103 -2.24 10.51 -27.33
CA ARG A 1103 -1.59 10.62 -26.03
C ARG A 1103 -1.70 12.01 -25.42
N ALA A 1104 -2.58 12.89 -25.90
CA ALA A 1104 -2.78 14.26 -25.38
C ALA A 1104 -1.47 14.97 -24.97
N MET A 1105 -0.43 14.82 -25.80
CA MET A 1105 0.90 15.42 -25.63
C MET A 1105 1.00 16.65 -26.51
N ARG A 1106 1.49 17.76 -25.96
CA ARG A 1106 1.66 19.01 -26.74
C ARG A 1106 3.00 19.00 -27.45
N LEU A 1107 3.05 19.56 -28.66
CA LEU A 1107 4.27 19.70 -29.44
C LEU A 1107 4.72 21.15 -29.50
N ARG A 1108 6.02 21.38 -29.29
CA ARG A 1108 6.68 22.65 -29.62
C ARG A 1108 7.88 22.40 -30.51
N ILE A 1109 8.14 23.33 -31.42
CA ILE A 1109 9.24 23.26 -32.38
C ILE A 1109 10.22 24.38 -32.10
N ILE A 1110 11.50 24.04 -32.01
CA ILE A 1110 12.61 24.97 -31.79
C ILE A 1110 13.52 24.91 -33.02
N GLY A 1111 13.78 26.06 -33.64
CA GLY A 1111 14.60 26.19 -34.83
C GLY A 1111 15.37 27.51 -34.89
N SER A 1112 15.78 27.86 -36.10
CA SER A 1112 16.44 29.11 -36.45
C SER A 1112 15.46 30.12 -37.05
N ASN A 1113 15.88 31.39 -37.07
CA ASN A 1113 15.06 32.47 -37.64
C ASN A 1113 14.82 32.30 -39.14
#